data_AF-A0A8T5ZKV7-F1
#
_entry.id   AF-A0A8T5ZKV7-F1
#
_cell.length_a   1.000
_cell.length_b   1.000
_cell.length_c   1.000
_cell.angle_alpha   90.00
_cell.angle_beta   90.00
_cell.angle_gamma   90.00
#
_symmetry.space_group_name_H-M   'P 1'
#
loop_
_entity.id
_entity.type
_entity.pdbx_description
1 polymer ?
#
loop_
_entity_poly.entity_id
_entity_poly.type
_entity_poly.pdbx_seq_one_letter_code
_entity_poly.pdbx_strand_id
1 'polypeptide(L)'
;PFAVLSSQPRIIYDYFRQQFAQVTNPPIDPLREAHVMSLATSIGREMNVFCEAEGQAHRLSFKSPILLYSDFKQLTTMKEEHYRTDTLDITFDVTKTTLEATVKELCDKAEKMVRSGTVLLVLSDRNIAKDRLPVPAPMAVGAIQTRLVDQSLRCDANIIVETASARDPHHFAVLLGFGATAIYPYLAYETLGRLVDTHAIAKDYRTVMLNYRNGINKGLYKIMSKMGISTIASYRCSKLFEAVGLHDDVVGLCFQGAVSRIGGASFEDFQQDLLNLSKRAWLARKPISQGGLLKYVHGGEYHAYNPDVVRTLQQAVQSGEYRDYQEYAKLVNERPATTLRDLLAITPGENAVNIADVEPASELFKRFDTAAMSIGALSPEAHEALAEAMNSIGGNSNSGEGGEDPARYGTNKVSRIKQVASGRFGVTPAYLVNADVIQIKVAQGAKPGEGGQLPGDKVTPYIAKLRYSVPGVTLISPPPHHDIYSIEDLAQLIFDLKQVNPKAMISVKLVSEPGVGTIATGVAKAYADLITIAGYDGGTGASPLSSVKYAGCPWELGLVETQQALVANGLRHKIRLQVDGGLKTGVDIIKAAILGAESFGFGTGPMVALGCKYLRICHLNNCATGVATQDDKLRKNHYHGLPFKVTNYFEFIARETRELMAQLGVTRLVDLIGRTDLLKELDGFTAKQQKLALSKLLETAEPHAGKALYCTENNPPFDNGLLNAQLLQQAKPFVDERQSKTFWFDIRNTDRSVGASLSGYIAQTHGDQGLAADPIKAY
;
A
#
# COMPACT_ATOMS: atom_id res chain seq x y z
N PRO A 1 4.72 5.77 -13.65
CA PRO A 1 4.77 6.98 -12.79
C PRO A 1 3.49 7.15 -11.97
N PHE A 2 3.56 7.90 -10.86
CA PHE A 2 2.36 8.49 -10.22
C PHE A 2 1.63 9.40 -11.23
N ALA A 3 0.34 9.70 -11.03
CA ALA A 3 -0.46 10.39 -12.04
C ALA A 3 0.11 11.77 -12.42
N VAL A 4 0.48 12.58 -11.43
CA VAL A 4 1.11 13.90 -11.63
C VAL A 4 2.51 13.83 -12.26
N LEU A 5 3.22 12.71 -12.07
CA LEU A 5 4.54 12.48 -12.64
C LEU A 5 4.48 11.87 -14.05
N SER A 6 3.30 11.43 -14.51
CA SER A 6 3.15 10.86 -15.84
C SER A 6 3.29 11.93 -16.92
N SER A 7 4.02 11.61 -17.98
CA SER A 7 4.04 12.40 -19.21
C SER A 7 2.79 12.17 -20.08
N GLN A 8 1.97 11.19 -19.74
CA GLN A 8 0.71 10.89 -20.42
C GLN A 8 -0.47 11.55 -19.69
N PRO A 9 -1.56 11.90 -20.40
CA PRO A 9 -2.79 12.35 -19.76
C PRO A 9 -3.34 11.26 -18.83
N ARG A 10 -3.68 11.64 -17.60
CA ARG A 10 -4.25 10.74 -16.58
C ARG A 10 -5.60 11.27 -16.14
N ILE A 11 -6.52 10.35 -15.90
CA ILE A 11 -7.85 10.69 -15.37
C ILE A 11 -7.72 11.12 -13.91
N ILE A 12 -8.55 12.06 -13.48
CA ILE A 12 -8.46 12.64 -12.13
C ILE A 12 -8.57 11.60 -11.01
N TYR A 13 -9.29 10.49 -11.25
CA TYR A 13 -9.37 9.35 -10.33
C TYR A 13 -7.98 8.84 -9.92
N ASP A 14 -7.01 8.83 -10.84
CA ASP A 14 -5.66 8.31 -10.59
C ASP A 14 -4.83 9.16 -9.60
N TYR A 15 -5.30 10.36 -9.26
CA TYR A 15 -4.66 11.25 -8.28
C TYR A 15 -5.09 10.95 -6.84
N PHE A 16 -6.12 10.14 -6.63
CA PHE A 16 -6.61 9.78 -5.31
C PHE A 16 -6.05 8.42 -4.86
N ARG A 17 -5.55 8.38 -3.63
CA ARG A 17 -5.08 7.16 -2.97
C ARG A 17 -6.03 6.78 -1.86
N GLN A 18 -6.56 5.56 -1.92
CA GLN A 18 -7.44 5.00 -0.89
C GLN A 18 -6.68 4.94 0.43
N GLN A 19 -7.23 5.57 1.47
CA GLN A 19 -6.77 5.38 2.85
C GLN A 19 -7.21 4.02 3.38
N PHE A 20 -6.52 3.55 4.40
CA PHE A 20 -6.77 2.26 5.03
C PHE A 20 -6.48 2.33 6.53
N ALA A 21 -6.99 1.38 7.30
CA ALA A 21 -6.71 1.31 8.71
C ALA A 21 -5.40 0.54 8.94
N GLN A 22 -4.58 1.04 9.85
CA GLN A 22 -3.42 0.33 10.37
C GLN A 22 -3.25 0.65 11.86
N VAL A 23 -3.19 -0.39 12.69
CA VAL A 23 -3.03 -0.33 14.16
C VAL A 23 -4.21 0.29 14.94
N THR A 24 -4.63 1.51 14.62
CA THR A 24 -5.64 2.27 15.40
C THR A 24 -6.99 1.60 15.48
N ASN A 25 -7.35 0.90 14.41
CA ASN A 25 -8.57 0.13 14.25
C ASN A 25 -8.31 -0.96 13.18
N PRO A 26 -9.10 -2.04 13.15
CA PRO A 26 -8.90 -3.12 12.18
C PRO A 26 -9.67 -2.87 10.88
N PRO A 27 -9.16 -3.35 9.72
CA PRO A 27 -10.01 -3.60 8.56
C PRO A 27 -10.98 -4.76 8.80
N ILE A 28 -12.04 -4.85 7.99
CA ILE A 28 -13.06 -5.92 8.02
C ILE A 28 -12.78 -6.94 6.92
N ASP A 29 -13.19 -8.21 7.08
CA ASP A 29 -13.15 -9.20 6.00
C ASP A 29 -14.40 -9.10 5.08
N PRO A 30 -14.30 -8.53 3.86
CA PRO A 30 -15.46 -8.30 3.00
C PRO A 30 -15.99 -9.59 2.34
N LEU A 31 -15.37 -10.74 2.60
CA LEU A 31 -15.80 -12.04 2.09
C LEU A 31 -16.46 -12.87 3.19
N ARG A 32 -15.79 -13.01 4.33
CA ARG A 32 -16.22 -13.86 5.45
C ARG A 32 -17.21 -13.16 6.37
N GLU A 33 -17.06 -11.85 6.52
CA GLU A 33 -17.92 -11.00 7.35
C GLU A 33 -18.87 -10.16 6.48
N ALA A 34 -19.10 -10.57 5.23
CA ALA A 34 -19.93 -9.82 4.28
C ALA A 34 -21.35 -9.52 4.78
N HIS A 35 -21.87 -10.33 5.72
CA HIS A 35 -23.20 -10.17 6.30
C HIS A 35 -23.33 -8.91 7.18
N VAL A 36 -22.23 -8.37 7.71
CA VAL A 36 -22.26 -7.08 8.45
C VAL A 36 -22.13 -5.87 7.52
N MET A 37 -21.83 -6.09 6.24
CA MET A 37 -21.59 -5.03 5.28
C MET A 37 -22.83 -4.73 4.43
N SER A 38 -22.98 -3.48 3.98
CA SER A 38 -24.11 -3.09 3.13
C SER A 38 -23.77 -1.99 2.12
N LEU A 39 -24.16 -2.21 0.86
CA LEU A 39 -24.22 -1.20 -0.18
C LEU A 39 -25.64 -0.62 -0.38
N ALA A 40 -26.57 -0.91 0.54
CA ALA A 40 -27.92 -0.35 0.46
C ALA A 40 -27.86 1.17 0.45
N THR A 41 -28.57 1.75 -0.50
CA THR A 41 -28.63 3.20 -0.70
C THR A 41 -30.08 3.64 -0.61
N SER A 42 -30.32 4.69 0.17
CA SER A 42 -31.62 5.32 0.34
C SER A 42 -31.60 6.70 -0.29
N ILE A 43 -32.59 7.01 -1.12
CA ILE A 43 -32.74 8.25 -1.87
C ILE A 43 -34.04 8.98 -1.47
N GLY A 44 -33.99 10.31 -1.42
CA GLY A 44 -35.09 11.20 -1.04
C GLY A 44 -34.58 12.31 -0.12
N ARG A 45 -35.49 13.20 0.30
CA ARG A 45 -35.20 14.25 1.28
C ARG A 45 -34.92 13.63 2.66
N GLU A 46 -33.91 14.14 3.33
CA GLU A 46 -33.57 13.78 4.70
C GLU A 46 -34.30 14.73 5.65
N MET A 47 -35.17 14.16 6.46
CA MET A 47 -36.00 14.90 7.42
C MET A 47 -35.31 14.98 8.78
N ASN A 48 -35.90 15.74 9.71
CA ASN A 48 -35.37 15.92 11.05
C ASN A 48 -35.16 14.57 11.78
N VAL A 49 -33.93 14.31 12.21
CA VAL A 49 -33.54 13.10 12.95
C VAL A 49 -34.07 13.06 14.39
N PHE A 50 -34.54 14.20 14.92
CA PHE A 50 -35.05 14.33 16.29
C PHE A 50 -36.58 14.17 16.40
N CYS A 51 -37.29 14.04 15.28
CA CYS A 51 -38.76 13.95 15.27
C CYS A 51 -39.21 12.74 14.44
N GLU A 52 -39.89 11.77 15.04
CA GLU A 52 -40.59 10.73 14.29
C GLU A 52 -41.81 11.32 13.59
N ALA A 53 -41.87 11.18 12.26
CA ALA A 53 -42.98 11.66 11.44
C ALA A 53 -43.16 10.76 10.22
N GLU A 54 -44.41 10.53 9.80
CA GLU A 54 -44.72 9.69 8.62
C GLU A 54 -43.98 10.13 7.35
N GLY A 55 -43.74 11.44 7.20
CA GLY A 55 -43.01 12.01 6.07
C GLY A 55 -41.57 11.51 5.92
N GLN A 56 -40.96 10.92 6.96
CA GLN A 56 -39.64 10.30 6.89
C GLN A 56 -39.59 9.07 5.98
N ALA A 57 -40.74 8.44 5.72
CA ALA A 57 -40.84 7.23 4.92
C ALA A 57 -40.89 7.47 3.40
N HIS A 58 -40.96 8.73 2.94
CA HIS A 58 -40.92 9.08 1.51
C HIS A 58 -39.51 8.95 0.91
N ARG A 59 -38.89 7.78 1.07
CA ARG A 59 -37.55 7.45 0.59
C ARG A 59 -37.54 6.12 -0.16
N LEU A 60 -36.69 6.04 -1.16
CA LEU A 60 -36.51 4.85 -1.99
C LEU A 60 -35.23 4.14 -1.59
N SER A 61 -35.33 2.87 -1.26
CA SER A 61 -34.18 2.05 -0.91
C SER A 61 -33.88 1.03 -2.00
N PHE A 62 -32.61 0.88 -2.34
CA PHE A 62 -32.14 -0.09 -3.32
C PHE A 62 -30.77 -0.64 -2.91
N LYS A 63 -30.43 -1.84 -3.43
CA LYS A 63 -29.35 -2.68 -2.88
C LYS A 63 -27.92 -2.24 -3.21
N SER A 64 -27.74 -1.35 -4.19
CA SER A 64 -26.41 -0.94 -4.66
C SER A 64 -26.46 0.47 -5.21
N PRO A 65 -25.47 1.34 -4.92
CA PRO A 65 -25.39 2.67 -5.51
C PRO A 65 -25.10 2.65 -7.01
N ILE A 66 -24.81 1.48 -7.60
CA ILE A 66 -24.48 1.34 -9.02
C ILE A 66 -25.74 0.99 -9.79
N LEU A 67 -26.24 1.96 -10.52
CA LEU A 67 -27.52 1.87 -11.22
C LEU A 67 -27.36 1.13 -12.54
N LEU A 68 -28.27 0.21 -12.83
CA LEU A 68 -28.52 -0.22 -14.22
C LEU A 68 -29.34 0.84 -14.95
N TYR A 69 -29.45 0.73 -16.28
CA TYR A 69 -30.31 1.61 -17.07
C TYR A 69 -31.77 1.61 -16.56
N SER A 70 -32.30 0.43 -16.22
CA SER A 70 -33.64 0.28 -15.65
C SER A 70 -33.79 1.05 -14.35
N ASP A 71 -32.79 0.94 -13.46
CA ASP A 71 -32.80 1.57 -12.14
C ASP A 71 -32.76 3.09 -12.30
N PHE A 72 -31.87 3.59 -13.17
CA PHE A 72 -31.75 5.02 -13.48
C PHE A 72 -33.03 5.59 -14.09
N LYS A 73 -33.64 4.91 -15.07
CA LYS A 73 -34.90 5.36 -15.66
C LYS A 73 -36.03 5.37 -14.65
N GLN A 74 -36.18 4.31 -13.86
CA GLN A 74 -37.21 4.25 -12.84
C GLN A 74 -37.09 5.40 -11.84
N LEU A 75 -35.87 5.69 -11.37
CA LEU A 75 -35.62 6.80 -10.43
C LEU A 75 -35.94 8.17 -11.03
N THR A 76 -35.54 8.40 -12.29
CA THR A 76 -35.65 9.71 -12.94
C THR A 76 -37.04 10.02 -13.53
N THR A 77 -37.96 9.05 -13.53
CA THR A 77 -39.34 9.23 -14.02
C THR A 77 -40.40 9.05 -12.92
N MET A 78 -40.01 9.15 -11.64
CA MET A 78 -40.96 9.05 -10.52
C MET A 78 -41.83 10.30 -10.39
N LYS A 79 -42.92 10.18 -9.61
CA LYS A 79 -43.82 11.30 -9.33
C LYS A 79 -43.06 12.45 -8.65
N GLU A 80 -43.23 13.66 -9.17
CA GLU A 80 -42.43 14.82 -8.78
C GLU A 80 -42.65 15.27 -7.33
N GLU A 81 -43.81 14.99 -6.74
CA GLU A 81 -44.18 15.41 -5.38
C GLU A 81 -43.09 15.15 -4.32
N HIS A 82 -42.40 14.01 -4.42
CA HIS A 82 -41.31 13.64 -3.50
C HIS A 82 -39.98 13.34 -4.20
N TYR A 83 -39.98 13.20 -5.53
CA TYR A 83 -38.82 12.74 -6.31
C TYR A 83 -38.56 13.60 -7.54
N ARG A 84 -38.93 14.89 -7.51
CA ARG A 84 -38.61 15.83 -8.58
C ARG A 84 -37.15 15.71 -8.98
N THR A 85 -36.95 15.42 -10.26
CA THR A 85 -35.65 15.15 -10.85
C THR A 85 -35.33 16.24 -11.86
N ASP A 86 -34.13 16.81 -11.76
CA ASP A 86 -33.65 17.76 -12.76
C ASP A 86 -32.21 17.40 -13.15
N THR A 87 -31.90 17.49 -14.45
CA THR A 87 -30.59 17.13 -14.99
C THR A 87 -29.75 18.39 -15.23
N LEU A 88 -28.55 18.39 -14.65
CA LEU A 88 -27.50 19.38 -14.87
C LEU A 88 -26.45 18.81 -15.82
N ASP A 89 -26.29 19.47 -16.97
CA ASP A 89 -25.25 19.15 -17.96
C ASP A 89 -23.88 19.57 -17.44
N ILE A 90 -22.98 18.60 -17.23
CA ILE A 90 -21.60 18.84 -16.76
C ILE A 90 -20.59 18.85 -17.91
N THR A 91 -21.00 19.34 -19.08
CA THR A 91 -20.11 19.63 -20.21
C THR A 91 -20.03 21.13 -20.50
N PHE A 92 -18.91 21.59 -21.02
CA PHE A 92 -18.69 23.01 -21.30
C PHE A 92 -18.01 23.26 -22.64
N ASP A 93 -18.34 24.41 -23.21
CA ASP A 93 -17.73 24.91 -24.44
C ASP A 93 -16.41 25.61 -24.09
N VAL A 94 -15.31 24.96 -24.49
CA VAL A 94 -13.94 25.42 -24.16
C VAL A 94 -13.57 26.74 -24.82
N THR A 95 -14.35 27.21 -25.80
CA THR A 95 -14.13 28.52 -26.45
C THR A 95 -14.77 29.68 -25.69
N LYS A 96 -15.71 29.38 -24.78
CA LYS A 96 -16.51 30.39 -24.05
C LYS A 96 -16.11 30.53 -22.59
N THR A 97 -15.63 29.47 -21.97
CA THR A 97 -15.35 29.43 -20.53
C THR A 97 -14.19 28.50 -20.20
N THR A 98 -13.65 28.63 -18.99
CA THR A 98 -12.62 27.73 -18.46
C THR A 98 -13.25 26.63 -17.61
N LEU A 99 -12.49 25.56 -17.37
CA LEU A 99 -12.91 24.47 -16.50
C LEU A 99 -13.26 24.96 -15.09
N GLU A 100 -12.43 25.83 -14.50
CA GLU A 100 -12.66 26.38 -13.16
C GLU A 100 -13.95 27.23 -13.11
N ALA A 101 -14.12 28.15 -14.06
CA ALA A 101 -15.30 29.01 -14.13
C ALA A 101 -16.57 28.17 -14.35
N THR A 102 -16.49 27.13 -15.17
CA THR A 102 -17.59 26.17 -15.37
C THR A 102 -17.96 25.47 -14.06
N VAL A 103 -16.99 24.98 -13.29
CA VAL A 103 -17.27 24.30 -12.00
C VAL A 103 -18.00 25.25 -11.05
N LYS A 104 -17.57 26.52 -10.97
CA LYS A 104 -18.25 27.54 -10.16
C LYS A 104 -19.69 27.78 -10.63
N GLU A 105 -19.91 27.91 -11.94
CA GLU A 105 -21.24 28.09 -12.53
C GLU A 105 -22.16 26.88 -12.28
N LEU A 106 -21.61 25.65 -12.35
CA LEU A 106 -22.34 24.43 -12.04
C LEU A 106 -22.81 24.41 -10.58
N CYS A 107 -21.98 24.89 -9.64
CA CYS A 107 -22.39 25.04 -8.24
C CYS A 107 -23.58 26.01 -8.08
N ASP A 108 -23.53 27.17 -8.74
CA ASP A 108 -24.61 28.16 -8.68
C ASP A 108 -25.93 27.63 -9.30
N LYS A 109 -25.82 26.92 -10.43
CA LYS A 109 -26.98 26.26 -11.06
C LYS A 109 -27.56 25.16 -10.19
N ALA A 110 -26.72 24.29 -9.64
CA ALA A 110 -27.15 23.22 -8.75
C ALA A 110 -27.88 23.77 -7.53
N GLU A 111 -27.34 24.82 -6.89
CA GLU A 111 -27.97 25.49 -5.77
C GLU A 111 -29.37 26.01 -6.14
N LYS A 112 -29.49 26.73 -7.28
CA LYS A 112 -30.77 27.27 -7.74
C LYS A 112 -31.80 26.17 -8.03
N MET A 113 -31.38 25.06 -8.64
CA MET A 113 -32.23 23.90 -8.92
C MET A 113 -32.77 23.29 -7.62
N VAL A 114 -31.90 23.03 -6.65
CA VAL A 114 -32.30 22.47 -5.35
C VAL A 114 -33.22 23.43 -4.59
N ARG A 115 -32.94 24.73 -4.56
CA ARG A 115 -33.85 25.74 -3.99
C ARG A 115 -35.22 25.79 -4.69
N SER A 116 -35.28 25.40 -5.96
CA SER A 116 -36.52 25.30 -6.74
C SER A 116 -37.27 23.99 -6.50
N GLY A 117 -36.78 23.11 -5.62
CA GLY A 117 -37.43 21.86 -5.22
C GLY A 117 -36.87 20.60 -5.90
N THR A 118 -35.74 20.67 -6.60
CA THR A 118 -35.07 19.46 -7.12
C THR A 118 -34.63 18.56 -5.98
N VAL A 119 -35.17 17.34 -5.92
CA VAL A 119 -34.77 16.31 -4.95
C VAL A 119 -33.70 15.39 -5.53
N LEU A 120 -33.80 15.03 -6.81
CA LEU A 120 -32.83 14.19 -7.51
C LEU A 120 -32.07 15.04 -8.52
N LEU A 121 -30.86 15.48 -8.16
CA LEU A 121 -30.00 16.25 -9.05
C LEU A 121 -29.12 15.29 -9.86
N VAL A 122 -29.39 15.17 -11.15
CA VAL A 122 -28.62 14.31 -12.06
C VAL A 122 -27.50 15.12 -12.71
N LEU A 123 -26.24 14.77 -12.45
CA LEU A 123 -25.08 15.33 -13.14
C LEU A 123 -24.75 14.44 -14.35
N SER A 124 -24.89 14.96 -15.57
CA SER A 124 -24.72 14.17 -16.80
C SER A 124 -23.63 14.70 -17.73
N ASP A 125 -22.69 13.83 -18.12
CA ASP A 125 -21.65 14.14 -19.11
C ASP A 125 -22.00 13.70 -20.53
N ARG A 126 -23.27 13.40 -20.83
CA ARG A 126 -23.69 12.87 -22.15
C ARG A 126 -23.48 13.81 -23.33
N ASN A 127 -23.52 15.12 -23.11
CA ASN A 127 -23.50 16.13 -24.18
C ASN A 127 -22.08 16.46 -24.68
N ILE A 128 -21.17 15.47 -24.68
CA ILE A 128 -19.83 15.63 -25.24
C ILE A 128 -19.93 15.86 -26.74
N ALA A 129 -19.21 16.87 -27.22
CA ALA A 129 -19.15 17.23 -28.64
C ALA A 129 -17.71 17.66 -29.00
N LYS A 130 -17.50 18.06 -30.26
CA LYS A 130 -16.16 18.45 -30.74
C LYS A 130 -15.58 19.66 -30.00
N ASP A 131 -16.45 20.61 -29.68
CA ASP A 131 -16.22 21.86 -28.96
C ASP A 131 -16.66 21.79 -27.48
N ARG A 132 -17.37 20.72 -27.08
CA ARG A 132 -17.85 20.52 -25.70
C ARG A 132 -17.07 19.43 -24.97
N LEU A 133 -16.32 19.83 -23.95
CA LEU A 133 -15.55 18.93 -23.11
C LEU A 133 -16.33 18.56 -21.84
N PRO A 134 -16.18 17.33 -21.31
CA PRO A 134 -16.76 16.97 -20.03
C PRO A 134 -15.95 17.59 -18.88
N VAL A 135 -16.64 18.20 -17.91
CA VAL A 135 -16.05 18.47 -16.59
C VAL A 135 -15.76 17.11 -15.94
N PRO A 136 -14.55 16.85 -15.41
CA PRO A 136 -14.27 15.60 -14.71
C PRO A 136 -15.31 15.37 -13.60
N ALA A 137 -16.05 14.27 -13.67
CA ALA A 137 -17.19 14.03 -12.78
C ALA A 137 -16.86 14.18 -11.27
N PRO A 138 -15.69 13.74 -10.75
CA PRO A 138 -15.33 13.99 -9.36
C PRO A 138 -15.25 15.47 -8.99
N MET A 139 -14.78 16.35 -9.89
CA MET A 139 -14.69 17.79 -9.64
C MET A 139 -16.09 18.38 -9.46
N ALA A 140 -17.01 18.06 -10.38
CA ALA A 140 -18.39 18.54 -10.32
C ALA A 140 -19.11 18.01 -9.06
N VAL A 141 -18.98 16.72 -8.76
CA VAL A 141 -19.61 16.10 -7.58
C VAL A 141 -19.11 16.75 -6.30
N GLY A 142 -17.80 16.85 -6.11
CA GLY A 142 -17.23 17.37 -4.87
C GLY A 142 -17.50 18.88 -4.66
N ALA A 143 -17.41 19.68 -5.73
CA ALA A 143 -17.72 21.12 -5.64
C ALA A 143 -19.21 21.38 -5.33
N ILE A 144 -20.13 20.67 -6.01
CA ILE A 144 -21.57 20.78 -5.77
C ILE A 144 -21.92 20.23 -4.39
N GLN A 145 -21.33 19.12 -3.97
CA GLN A 145 -21.50 18.56 -2.63
C GLN A 145 -21.18 19.61 -1.56
N THR A 146 -19.99 20.23 -1.64
CA THR A 146 -19.57 21.27 -0.70
C THR A 146 -20.53 22.45 -0.73
N ARG A 147 -20.88 22.96 -1.92
CA ARG A 147 -21.82 24.08 -2.06
C ARG A 147 -23.18 23.78 -1.39
N LEU A 148 -23.74 22.60 -1.64
CA LEU A 148 -25.03 22.23 -1.06
C LEU A 148 -24.95 22.05 0.45
N VAL A 149 -23.82 21.59 0.99
CA VAL A 149 -23.61 21.52 2.46
C VAL A 149 -23.53 22.93 3.06
N ASP A 150 -22.72 23.82 2.49
CA ASP A 150 -22.52 25.19 2.99
C ASP A 150 -23.82 26.00 2.97
N GLN A 151 -24.70 25.73 2.00
CA GLN A 151 -26.01 26.36 1.87
C GLN A 151 -27.13 25.64 2.63
N SER A 152 -26.80 24.59 3.40
CA SER A 152 -27.76 23.75 4.14
C SER A 152 -28.84 23.09 3.26
N LEU A 153 -28.52 22.82 2.00
CA LEU A 153 -29.40 22.22 0.99
C LEU A 153 -29.13 20.73 0.75
N ARG A 154 -28.03 20.18 1.28
CA ARG A 154 -27.63 18.80 0.97
C ARG A 154 -28.61 17.74 1.49
N CYS A 155 -29.34 18.01 2.56
CA CYS A 155 -30.40 17.13 3.06
C CYS A 155 -31.64 17.13 2.15
N ASP A 156 -31.83 18.19 1.36
CA ASP A 156 -32.99 18.33 0.46
C ASP A 156 -32.79 17.67 -0.90
N ALA A 157 -31.54 17.37 -1.27
CA ALA A 157 -31.21 16.85 -2.59
C ALA A 157 -30.24 15.67 -2.55
N ASN A 158 -30.30 14.83 -3.56
CA ASN A 158 -29.41 13.70 -3.75
C ASN A 158 -28.70 13.85 -5.10
N ILE A 159 -27.39 13.58 -5.12
CA ILE A 159 -26.57 13.71 -6.33
C ILE A 159 -26.51 12.36 -7.04
N ILE A 160 -27.06 12.27 -8.25
CA ILE A 160 -26.95 11.10 -9.12
C ILE A 160 -25.97 11.43 -10.24
N VAL A 161 -25.01 10.55 -10.51
CA VAL A 161 -23.99 10.79 -11.54
C VAL A 161 -24.21 9.89 -12.74
N GLU A 162 -24.56 10.47 -13.89
CA GLU A 162 -24.59 9.77 -15.18
C GLU A 162 -23.29 10.09 -15.94
N THR A 163 -22.36 9.13 -15.98
CA THR A 163 -21.00 9.40 -16.50
C THR A 163 -20.44 8.33 -17.42
N ALA A 164 -19.68 8.77 -18.43
CA ALA A 164 -18.86 7.94 -19.28
C ALA A 164 -17.51 7.53 -18.65
N SER A 165 -17.08 8.20 -17.58
CA SER A 165 -15.69 8.14 -17.10
C SER A 165 -15.43 7.04 -16.05
N ALA A 166 -16.45 6.64 -15.27
CA ALA A 166 -16.34 5.63 -14.22
C ALA A 166 -16.41 4.21 -14.81
N ARG A 167 -15.45 3.34 -14.48
CA ARG A 167 -15.37 1.98 -15.04
C ARG A 167 -14.82 0.90 -14.12
N ASP A 168 -14.06 1.25 -13.08
CA ASP A 168 -13.54 0.30 -12.10
C ASP A 168 -13.93 0.74 -10.67
N PRO A 169 -13.81 -0.15 -9.66
CA PRO A 169 -14.31 0.13 -8.31
C PRO A 169 -13.76 1.39 -7.67
N HIS A 170 -12.52 1.79 -8.00
CA HIS A 170 -11.93 2.98 -7.42
C HIS A 170 -12.63 4.25 -7.91
N HIS A 171 -12.99 4.32 -9.19
CA HIS A 171 -13.69 5.48 -9.74
C HIS A 171 -15.04 5.70 -9.04
N PHE A 172 -15.77 4.61 -8.79
CA PHE A 172 -17.02 4.67 -8.04
C PHE A 172 -16.78 5.07 -6.59
N ALA A 173 -15.76 4.52 -5.93
CA ALA A 173 -15.42 4.89 -4.55
C ALA A 173 -15.09 6.39 -4.42
N VAL A 174 -14.34 6.97 -5.36
CA VAL A 174 -14.03 8.41 -5.39
C VAL A 174 -15.31 9.23 -5.50
N LEU A 175 -16.18 8.92 -6.47
CA LEU A 175 -17.45 9.64 -6.63
C LEU A 175 -18.33 9.56 -5.37
N LEU A 176 -18.47 8.37 -4.77
CA LEU A 176 -19.26 8.15 -3.55
C LEU A 176 -18.64 8.87 -2.35
N GLY A 177 -17.32 8.77 -2.17
CA GLY A 177 -16.59 9.41 -1.07
C GLY A 177 -16.61 10.94 -1.12
N PHE A 178 -16.83 11.53 -2.30
CA PHE A 178 -17.02 12.98 -2.48
C PHE A 178 -18.48 13.43 -2.56
N GLY A 179 -19.46 12.53 -2.45
CA GLY A 179 -20.86 12.92 -2.20
C GLY A 179 -21.90 12.39 -3.19
N ALA A 180 -21.49 11.64 -4.22
CA ALA A 180 -22.44 10.96 -5.10
C ALA A 180 -23.32 10.00 -4.28
N THR A 181 -24.61 10.03 -4.55
CA THR A 181 -25.59 9.15 -3.91
C THR A 181 -25.71 7.84 -4.67
N ALA A 182 -25.82 7.93 -6.01
CA ALA A 182 -25.84 6.80 -6.92
C ALA A 182 -25.16 7.16 -8.26
N ILE A 183 -24.70 6.15 -9.00
CA ILE A 183 -23.89 6.34 -10.21
C ILE A 183 -24.43 5.41 -11.30
N TYR A 184 -24.73 5.99 -12.47
CA TYR A 184 -25.06 5.28 -13.69
C TYR A 184 -23.89 5.39 -14.70
N PRO A 185 -23.03 4.35 -14.80
CA PRO A 185 -21.84 4.37 -15.67
C PRO A 185 -22.20 3.98 -17.11
N TYR A 186 -22.95 4.84 -17.82
CA TYR A 186 -23.55 4.45 -19.11
C TYR A 186 -22.52 3.92 -20.12
N LEU A 187 -21.38 4.58 -20.32
CA LEU A 187 -20.43 4.17 -21.34
C LEU A 187 -19.74 2.83 -21.02
N ALA A 188 -19.58 2.49 -19.74
CA ALA A 188 -19.09 1.17 -19.35
C ALA A 188 -20.06 0.08 -19.79
N TYR A 189 -21.37 0.30 -19.58
CA TYR A 189 -22.40 -0.63 -20.04
C TYR A 189 -22.51 -0.68 -21.57
N GLU A 190 -22.48 0.45 -22.27
CA GLU A 190 -22.48 0.47 -23.74
C GLU A 190 -21.27 -0.27 -24.32
N THR A 191 -20.09 -0.10 -23.70
CA THR A 191 -18.87 -0.83 -24.10
C THR A 191 -19.04 -2.34 -23.92
N LEU A 192 -19.61 -2.77 -22.80
CA LEU A 192 -19.90 -4.18 -22.56
C LEU A 192 -20.94 -4.73 -23.54
N GLY A 193 -21.95 -3.94 -23.87
CA GLY A 193 -22.97 -4.29 -24.87
C GLY A 193 -22.34 -4.53 -26.23
N ARG A 194 -21.45 -3.62 -26.65
CA ARG A 194 -20.69 -3.77 -27.88
C ARG A 194 -19.82 -5.04 -27.91
N LEU A 195 -19.20 -5.40 -26.78
CA LEU A 195 -18.39 -6.63 -26.68
C LEU A 195 -19.25 -7.91 -26.76
N VAL A 196 -20.51 -7.84 -26.34
CA VAL A 196 -21.49 -8.92 -26.53
C VAL A 196 -21.90 -9.00 -28.00
N ASP A 197 -22.23 -7.87 -28.64
CA ASP A 197 -22.59 -7.82 -30.07
C ASP A 197 -21.49 -8.38 -30.97
N THR A 198 -20.22 -8.06 -30.67
CA THR A 198 -19.06 -8.57 -31.42
C THR A 198 -18.64 -9.99 -31.02
N HIS A 199 -19.38 -10.64 -30.11
CA HIS A 199 -19.11 -11.99 -29.60
C HIS A 199 -17.75 -12.15 -28.91
N ALA A 200 -17.13 -11.03 -28.50
CA ALA A 200 -15.93 -11.05 -27.66
C ALA A 200 -16.23 -11.58 -26.25
N ILE A 201 -17.48 -11.43 -25.80
CA ILE A 201 -18.01 -12.06 -24.59
C ILE A 201 -19.19 -12.96 -24.97
N ALA A 202 -19.02 -14.27 -24.82
CA ALA A 202 -20.06 -15.26 -25.12
C ALA A 202 -21.08 -15.42 -23.98
N LYS A 203 -21.78 -14.32 -23.61
CA LYS A 203 -22.86 -14.29 -22.62
C LYS A 203 -23.91 -13.25 -23.01
N ASP A 204 -25.14 -13.40 -22.56
CA ASP A 204 -26.21 -12.43 -22.83
C ASP A 204 -25.98 -11.09 -22.09
N TYR A 205 -26.61 -10.03 -22.62
CA TYR A 205 -26.55 -8.68 -22.08
C TYR A 205 -26.82 -8.61 -20.58
N ARG A 206 -27.92 -9.22 -20.11
CA ARG A 206 -28.35 -9.11 -18.70
C ARG A 206 -27.30 -9.73 -17.78
N THR A 207 -26.80 -10.91 -18.13
CA THR A 207 -25.75 -11.59 -17.36
C THR A 207 -24.47 -10.75 -17.31
N VAL A 208 -24.05 -10.15 -18.43
CA VAL A 208 -22.84 -9.32 -18.48
C VAL A 208 -22.99 -8.06 -17.62
N MET A 209 -24.09 -7.32 -17.72
CA MET A 209 -24.30 -6.10 -16.93
C MET A 209 -24.40 -6.39 -15.44
N LEU A 210 -25.08 -7.48 -15.05
CA LEU A 210 -25.17 -7.91 -13.66
C LEU A 210 -23.80 -8.35 -13.11
N ASN A 211 -23.02 -9.10 -13.90
CA ASN A 211 -21.67 -9.50 -13.50
C ASN A 211 -20.75 -8.30 -13.30
N TYR A 212 -20.82 -7.31 -14.19
CA TYR A 212 -20.08 -6.06 -14.03
C TYR A 212 -20.49 -5.32 -12.74
N ARG A 213 -21.79 -5.07 -12.54
CA ARG A 213 -22.29 -4.42 -11.32
C ARG A 213 -21.87 -5.18 -10.05
N ASN A 214 -21.98 -6.51 -10.05
CA ASN A 214 -21.58 -7.35 -8.92
C ASN A 214 -20.07 -7.32 -8.68
N GLY A 215 -19.25 -7.24 -9.74
CA GLY A 215 -17.80 -7.04 -9.65
C GLY A 215 -17.46 -5.68 -9.03
N ILE A 216 -18.14 -4.61 -9.43
CA ILE A 216 -17.99 -3.29 -8.82
C ILE A 216 -18.43 -3.32 -7.34
N ASN A 217 -19.55 -3.93 -7.01
CA ASN A 217 -20.02 -4.07 -5.63
C ASN A 217 -18.99 -4.79 -4.74
N LYS A 218 -18.42 -5.90 -5.21
CA LYS A 218 -17.33 -6.60 -4.49
C LYS A 218 -16.11 -5.70 -4.30
N GLY A 219 -15.79 -4.88 -5.30
CA GLY A 219 -14.73 -3.89 -5.22
C GLY A 219 -15.03 -2.79 -4.19
N LEU A 220 -16.27 -2.30 -4.11
CA LEU A 220 -16.68 -1.29 -3.13
C LEU A 220 -16.64 -1.84 -1.70
N TYR A 221 -17.18 -3.04 -1.46
CA TYR A 221 -17.05 -3.72 -0.16
C TYR A 221 -15.59 -3.81 0.27
N LYS A 222 -14.71 -4.21 -0.65
CA LYS A 222 -13.28 -4.29 -0.40
C LYS A 222 -12.63 -2.94 -0.11
N ILE A 223 -13.01 -1.86 -0.80
CA ILE A 223 -12.45 -0.53 -0.54
C ILE A 223 -12.90 0.00 0.82
N MET A 224 -14.19 -0.14 1.15
CA MET A 224 -14.72 0.28 2.45
C MET A 224 -14.11 -0.51 3.61
N SER A 225 -13.94 -1.83 3.42
CA SER A 225 -13.44 -2.72 4.48
C SER A 225 -11.99 -2.42 4.85
N LYS A 226 -11.20 -1.78 3.96
CA LYS A 226 -9.82 -1.36 4.26
C LYS A 226 -9.72 -0.42 5.45
N MET A 227 -10.73 0.42 5.66
CA MET A 227 -10.81 1.34 6.80
C MET A 227 -11.71 0.78 7.93
N GLY A 228 -12.21 -0.46 7.80
CA GLY A 228 -13.16 -1.03 8.75
C GLY A 228 -14.58 -0.45 8.64
N ILE A 229 -14.98 0.07 7.47
CA ILE A 229 -16.31 0.65 7.26
C ILE A 229 -17.26 -0.40 6.70
N SER A 230 -18.38 -0.61 7.40
CA SER A 230 -19.37 -1.63 7.01
C SER A 230 -20.41 -1.14 6.00
N THR A 231 -20.81 0.14 6.04
CA THR A 231 -21.94 0.64 5.22
C THR A 231 -21.53 1.72 4.24
N ILE A 232 -22.10 1.69 3.03
CA ILE A 232 -21.85 2.74 2.02
C ILE A 232 -22.42 4.10 2.46
N ALA A 233 -23.45 4.10 3.32
CA ALA A 233 -24.00 5.32 3.88
C ALA A 233 -22.95 6.09 4.70
N SER A 234 -22.18 5.39 5.55
CA SER A 234 -21.07 5.97 6.32
C SER A 234 -19.85 6.30 5.45
N TYR A 235 -19.61 5.54 4.38
CA TYR A 235 -18.50 5.80 3.47
C TYR A 235 -18.73 7.02 2.57
N ARG A 236 -20.00 7.31 2.23
CA ARG A 236 -20.36 8.49 1.42
C ARG A 236 -19.94 9.76 2.15
N CYS A 237 -19.37 10.71 1.41
CA CYS A 237 -18.82 11.96 1.96
C CYS A 237 -17.66 11.79 2.96
N SER A 238 -17.11 10.58 3.13
CA SER A 238 -16.01 10.31 4.08
C SER A 238 -14.68 10.93 3.67
N LYS A 239 -14.49 11.20 2.36
CA LYS A 239 -13.25 11.79 1.80
C LYS A 239 -11.98 11.01 2.19
N LEU A 240 -12.09 9.69 2.38
CA LEU A 240 -10.99 8.80 2.79
C LEU A 240 -10.00 8.51 1.66
N PHE A 241 -9.42 9.60 1.16
CA PHE A 241 -8.42 9.61 0.11
C PHE A 241 -7.31 10.62 0.44
N GLU A 242 -6.10 10.31 0.03
CA GLU A 242 -5.08 11.32 -0.18
C GLU A 242 -5.09 11.76 -1.65
N ALA A 243 -5.17 13.06 -1.91
CA ALA A 243 -4.92 13.65 -3.20
C ALA A 243 -3.41 13.87 -3.37
N VAL A 244 -2.78 13.10 -4.26
CA VAL A 244 -1.34 13.21 -4.53
C VAL A 244 -1.13 13.84 -5.89
N GLY A 245 -0.66 15.08 -5.91
CA GLY A 245 -0.37 15.79 -7.15
C GLY A 245 -1.50 16.68 -7.67
N LEU A 246 -2.45 17.09 -6.82
CA LEU A 246 -3.47 18.09 -7.15
C LEU A 246 -3.09 19.44 -6.53
N HIS A 247 -3.22 20.50 -7.32
CA HIS A 247 -2.96 21.84 -6.85
C HIS A 247 -4.04 22.31 -5.86
N ASP A 248 -3.67 23.26 -5.01
CA ASP A 248 -4.50 23.71 -3.87
C ASP A 248 -5.80 24.39 -4.32
N ASP A 249 -5.84 24.99 -5.52
CA ASP A 249 -7.05 25.56 -6.13
C ASP A 249 -8.11 24.47 -6.43
N VAL A 250 -7.68 23.37 -7.03
CA VAL A 250 -8.53 22.22 -7.36
C VAL A 250 -9.00 21.54 -6.08
N VAL A 251 -8.10 21.32 -5.12
CA VAL A 251 -8.47 20.73 -3.83
C VAL A 251 -9.41 21.63 -3.06
N GLY A 252 -9.14 22.94 -3.00
CA GLY A 252 -9.96 23.92 -2.30
C GLY A 252 -11.38 24.04 -2.86
N LEU A 253 -11.53 24.09 -4.19
CA LEU A 253 -12.84 24.24 -4.82
C LEU A 253 -13.62 22.92 -4.91
N CYS A 254 -12.95 21.82 -5.26
CA CYS A 254 -13.63 20.56 -5.61
C CYS A 254 -13.56 19.48 -4.54
N PHE A 255 -12.53 19.48 -3.69
CA PHE A 255 -12.22 18.35 -2.81
C PHE A 255 -11.89 18.79 -1.38
N GLN A 256 -12.56 19.85 -0.92
CA GLN A 256 -12.29 20.46 0.38
C GLN A 256 -12.34 19.40 1.51
N GLY A 257 -11.25 19.32 2.28
CA GLY A 257 -11.06 18.34 3.36
C GLY A 257 -10.32 17.07 2.96
N ALA A 258 -10.04 16.83 1.68
CA ALA A 258 -9.08 15.79 1.27
C ALA A 258 -7.65 16.24 1.60
N VAL A 259 -6.81 15.31 2.07
CA VAL A 259 -5.40 15.61 2.34
C VAL A 259 -4.66 15.77 1.01
N SER A 260 -3.94 16.88 0.84
CA SER A 260 -3.00 17.11 -0.27
C SER A 260 -1.75 17.81 0.28
N ARG A 261 -0.58 17.23 0.05
CA ARG A 261 0.67 17.67 0.71
C ARG A 261 1.65 18.39 -0.22
N ILE A 262 1.58 18.11 -1.51
CA ILE A 262 2.65 18.44 -2.47
C ILE A 262 2.19 19.32 -3.64
N GLY A 263 0.96 19.80 -3.67
CA GLY A 263 0.43 20.54 -4.82
C GLY A 263 0.45 19.72 -6.12
N GLY A 264 0.44 20.36 -7.29
CA GLY A 264 0.58 19.69 -8.60
C GLY A 264 -0.34 20.24 -9.69
N ALA A 265 -1.14 19.39 -10.31
CA ALA A 265 -1.96 19.75 -11.47
C ALA A 265 -3.11 20.72 -11.12
N SER A 266 -3.21 21.82 -11.86
CA SER A 266 -4.28 22.83 -11.73
C SER A 266 -5.43 22.61 -12.72
N PHE A 267 -6.48 23.44 -12.66
CA PHE A 267 -7.60 23.39 -13.61
C PHE A 267 -7.16 23.53 -15.07
N GLU A 268 -6.18 24.39 -15.36
CA GLU A 268 -5.64 24.59 -16.70
C GLU A 268 -4.98 23.32 -17.24
N ASP A 269 -4.26 22.58 -16.40
CA ASP A 269 -3.59 21.35 -16.81
C ASP A 269 -4.62 20.27 -17.19
N PHE A 270 -5.67 20.12 -16.37
CA PHE A 270 -6.75 19.19 -16.68
C PHE A 270 -7.52 19.59 -17.94
N GLN A 271 -7.81 20.88 -18.11
CA GLN A 271 -8.44 21.39 -19.33
C GLN A 271 -7.57 21.11 -20.56
N GLN A 272 -6.25 21.33 -20.46
CA GLN A 272 -5.33 21.08 -21.56
C GLN A 272 -5.22 19.58 -21.90
N ASP A 273 -5.20 18.71 -20.89
CA ASP A 273 -5.24 17.25 -21.09
C ASP A 273 -6.54 16.80 -21.76
N LEU A 274 -7.69 17.37 -21.38
CA LEU A 274 -8.99 17.12 -22.02
C LEU A 274 -9.02 17.60 -23.47
N LEU A 275 -8.47 18.79 -23.76
CA LEU A 275 -8.33 19.32 -25.12
C LEU A 275 -7.46 18.39 -26.00
N ASN A 276 -6.33 17.94 -25.47
CA ASN A 276 -5.42 17.03 -26.16
C ASN A 276 -6.06 15.65 -26.41
N LEU A 277 -6.88 15.18 -25.48
CA LEU A 277 -7.65 13.95 -25.63
C LEU A 277 -8.76 14.11 -26.67
N SER A 278 -9.55 15.19 -26.60
CA SER A 278 -10.63 15.49 -27.55
C SER A 278 -10.12 15.57 -28.99
N LYS A 279 -9.04 16.33 -29.23
CA LYS A 279 -8.39 16.40 -30.54
C LYS A 279 -8.03 15.03 -31.12
N ARG A 280 -7.64 14.07 -30.27
CA ARG A 280 -7.33 12.70 -30.70
C ARG A 280 -8.60 11.86 -30.91
N ALA A 281 -9.57 11.97 -30.02
CA ALA A 281 -10.81 11.20 -30.04
C ALA A 281 -11.63 11.43 -31.33
N TRP A 282 -11.63 12.66 -31.86
CA TRP A 282 -12.34 13.01 -33.10
C TRP A 282 -11.60 12.65 -34.39
N LEU A 283 -10.39 12.08 -34.32
CA LEU A 283 -9.65 11.62 -35.48
C LEU A 283 -10.02 10.16 -35.79
N ALA A 284 -10.98 9.94 -36.69
CA ALA A 284 -11.45 8.60 -37.06
C ALA A 284 -10.34 7.61 -37.46
N ARG A 285 -9.23 8.11 -38.04
CA ARG A 285 -8.05 7.30 -38.42
C ARG A 285 -7.22 6.79 -37.23
N LYS A 286 -7.42 7.28 -36.02
CA LYS A 286 -6.66 6.88 -34.82
C LYS A 286 -7.51 5.98 -33.94
N PRO A 287 -7.25 4.65 -33.89
CA PRO A 287 -7.96 3.75 -32.99
C PRO A 287 -7.54 3.97 -31.52
N ILE A 288 -8.29 3.33 -30.61
CA ILE A 288 -7.93 3.28 -29.19
C ILE A 288 -6.59 2.54 -29.06
N SER A 289 -5.64 3.11 -28.32
CA SER A 289 -4.34 2.46 -28.07
C SER A 289 -4.46 1.35 -27.03
N GLN A 290 -3.58 0.36 -27.10
CA GLN A 290 -3.48 -0.71 -26.09
C GLN A 290 -3.22 -0.17 -24.67
N GLY A 291 -2.61 1.01 -24.58
CA GLY A 291 -2.13 1.59 -23.33
C GLY A 291 -0.89 0.86 -22.79
N GLY A 292 -0.43 1.29 -21.62
CA GLY A 292 0.74 0.69 -20.95
C GLY A 292 0.69 0.86 -19.43
N LEU A 293 -0.48 1.11 -18.85
CA LEU A 293 -0.58 1.44 -17.43
C LEU A 293 -0.37 0.21 -16.51
N LEU A 294 -0.93 -0.93 -16.89
CA LEU A 294 -0.94 -2.15 -16.07
C LEU A 294 0.30 -3.02 -16.30
N LYS A 295 0.76 -3.09 -17.55
CA LYS A 295 1.94 -3.83 -17.99
C LYS A 295 2.70 -2.97 -18.99
N TYR A 296 4.01 -3.15 -19.02
CA TYR A 296 4.88 -2.48 -19.98
C TYR A 296 4.42 -2.79 -21.41
N VAL A 297 4.30 -1.74 -22.20
CA VAL A 297 4.09 -1.78 -23.65
C VAL A 297 5.07 -0.78 -24.25
N HIS A 298 5.79 -1.18 -25.29
CA HIS A 298 6.76 -0.30 -25.95
C HIS A 298 6.07 0.97 -26.47
N GLY A 299 6.65 2.14 -26.20
CA GLY A 299 6.04 3.44 -26.52
C GLY A 299 4.85 3.84 -25.63
N GLY A 300 4.49 3.05 -24.62
CA GLY A 300 3.44 3.35 -23.66
C GLY A 300 3.92 4.15 -22.44
N GLU A 301 3.21 3.99 -21.32
CA GLU A 301 3.57 4.59 -20.03
C GLU A 301 4.91 4.03 -19.51
N TYR A 302 5.72 4.86 -18.85
CA TYR A 302 7.01 4.43 -18.34
C TYR A 302 6.87 3.44 -17.17
N HIS A 303 7.72 2.40 -17.17
CA HIS A 303 7.82 1.45 -16.07
C HIS A 303 9.24 1.45 -15.51
N ALA A 304 9.35 1.57 -14.18
CA ALA A 304 10.63 1.52 -13.46
C ALA A 304 11.36 0.18 -13.59
N TYR A 305 10.63 -0.90 -13.93
CA TYR A 305 11.18 -2.17 -14.39
C TYR A 305 10.70 -2.41 -15.82
N ASN A 306 11.43 -1.83 -16.77
CA ASN A 306 11.28 -2.07 -18.20
C ASN A 306 12.33 -3.10 -18.68
N PRO A 307 12.25 -3.60 -19.93
CA PRO A 307 13.16 -4.62 -20.44
C PRO A 307 14.64 -4.25 -20.35
N ASP A 308 15.01 -2.99 -20.56
CA ASP A 308 16.40 -2.55 -20.51
C ASP A 308 16.95 -2.60 -19.08
N VAL A 309 16.21 -2.06 -18.12
CA VAL A 309 16.56 -2.13 -16.68
C VAL A 309 16.68 -3.58 -16.20
N VAL A 310 15.77 -4.46 -16.63
CA VAL A 310 15.80 -5.88 -16.26
C VAL A 310 17.01 -6.59 -16.87
N ARG A 311 17.31 -6.31 -18.15
CA ARG A 311 18.43 -6.93 -18.88
C ARG A 311 19.78 -6.50 -18.29
N THR A 312 20.00 -5.20 -18.11
CA THR A 312 21.28 -4.68 -17.61
C THR A 312 21.54 -5.09 -16.16
N LEU A 313 20.51 -5.12 -15.32
CA LEU A 313 20.65 -5.67 -13.96
C LEU A 313 21.08 -7.13 -13.98
N GLN A 314 20.43 -7.97 -14.80
CA GLN A 314 20.77 -9.40 -14.90
C GLN A 314 22.17 -9.63 -15.46
N GLN A 315 22.61 -8.79 -16.40
CA GLN A 315 23.97 -8.81 -16.91
C GLN A 315 24.97 -8.46 -15.80
N ALA A 316 24.77 -7.36 -15.08
CA ALA A 316 25.66 -6.90 -14.02
C ALA A 316 25.87 -7.95 -12.91
N VAL A 317 24.78 -8.53 -12.42
CA VAL A 317 24.89 -9.53 -11.34
C VAL A 317 25.49 -10.86 -11.81
N GLN A 318 25.39 -11.15 -13.11
CA GLN A 318 25.95 -12.36 -13.69
C GLN A 318 27.45 -12.21 -13.99
N SER A 319 27.90 -11.03 -14.45
CA SER A 319 29.30 -10.75 -14.72
C SER A 319 30.09 -10.50 -13.43
N GLY A 320 29.46 -9.88 -12.42
CA GLY A 320 30.17 -9.44 -11.21
C GLY A 320 30.99 -8.16 -11.42
N GLU A 321 30.92 -7.56 -12.61
CA GLU A 321 31.69 -6.37 -12.96
C GLU A 321 30.94 -5.08 -12.59
N TYR A 322 31.59 -4.21 -11.81
CA TYR A 322 30.97 -2.94 -11.37
C TYR A 322 30.61 -2.02 -12.55
N ARG A 323 31.34 -2.09 -13.65
CA ARG A 323 31.05 -1.31 -14.87
C ARG A 323 29.67 -1.64 -15.46
N ASP A 324 29.28 -2.91 -15.46
CA ASP A 324 27.97 -3.33 -15.94
C ASP A 324 26.86 -2.83 -15.00
N TYR A 325 27.14 -2.83 -13.69
CA TYR A 325 26.24 -2.22 -12.71
C TYR A 325 26.07 -0.72 -12.96
N GLN A 326 27.13 0.02 -13.29
CA GLN A 326 27.03 1.44 -13.59
C GLN A 326 26.13 1.73 -14.80
N GLU A 327 26.09 0.84 -15.81
CA GLU A 327 25.13 0.96 -16.92
C GLU A 327 23.68 0.78 -16.44
N TYR A 328 23.43 -0.23 -15.60
CA TYR A 328 22.12 -0.41 -14.95
C TYR A 328 21.75 0.81 -14.09
N ALA A 329 22.65 1.27 -13.22
CA ALA A 329 22.43 2.37 -12.30
C ALA A 329 22.14 3.66 -13.08
N LYS A 330 22.85 3.91 -14.18
CA LYS A 330 22.59 5.04 -15.08
C LYS A 330 21.16 5.03 -15.62
N LEU A 331 20.68 3.90 -16.15
CA LEU A 331 19.30 3.78 -16.65
C LEU A 331 18.25 4.03 -15.55
N VAL A 332 18.57 3.64 -14.31
CA VAL A 332 17.68 3.83 -13.16
C VAL A 332 17.72 5.27 -12.66
N ASN A 333 18.89 5.87 -12.55
CA ASN A 333 19.12 7.18 -11.92
C ASN A 333 18.83 8.35 -12.87
N GLU A 334 19.02 8.18 -14.19
CA GLU A 334 18.75 9.20 -15.22
C GLU A 334 17.37 9.04 -15.89
N ARG A 335 16.47 8.27 -15.28
CA ARG A 335 15.12 8.03 -15.80
C ARG A 335 14.26 9.32 -15.80
N PRO A 336 13.18 9.37 -16.61
CA PRO A 336 12.16 10.41 -16.46
C PRO A 336 11.53 10.36 -15.07
N ALA A 337 11.11 11.53 -14.56
CA ALA A 337 10.47 11.65 -13.24
C ALA A 337 9.30 10.65 -13.09
N THR A 338 9.50 9.65 -12.25
CA THR A 338 8.59 8.51 -12.07
C THR A 338 8.13 8.37 -10.63
N THR A 339 9.01 8.71 -9.68
CA THR A 339 8.80 8.80 -8.23
C THR A 339 9.18 10.18 -7.70
N LEU A 340 8.69 10.59 -6.53
CA LEU A 340 8.95 11.93 -5.99
C LEU A 340 10.45 12.20 -5.81
N ARG A 341 11.20 11.20 -5.34
CA ARG A 341 12.66 11.28 -5.21
C ARG A 341 13.41 11.50 -6.52
N ASP A 342 12.79 11.35 -7.68
CA ASP A 342 13.44 11.66 -8.97
C ASP A 342 13.55 13.18 -9.18
N LEU A 343 12.70 13.97 -8.50
CA LEU A 343 12.73 15.44 -8.49
C LEU A 343 13.53 16.00 -7.30
N LEU A 344 14.31 15.16 -6.61
CA LEU A 344 15.23 15.57 -5.57
C LEU A 344 16.65 15.23 -6.02
N ALA A 345 17.48 16.23 -6.31
CA ALA A 345 18.89 16.03 -6.59
C ALA A 345 19.70 15.94 -5.30
N ILE A 346 20.75 15.13 -5.34
CA ILE A 346 21.80 15.15 -4.31
C ILE A 346 22.74 16.30 -4.65
N THR A 347 22.94 17.21 -3.71
CA THR A 347 23.90 18.31 -3.83
C THR A 347 25.26 17.81 -3.35
N PRO A 348 26.33 17.90 -4.17
CA PRO A 348 27.67 17.52 -3.73
C PRO A 348 28.09 18.29 -2.48
N GLY A 349 28.74 17.60 -1.53
CA GLY A 349 29.32 18.26 -0.36
C GLY A 349 30.56 19.07 -0.73
N GLU A 350 30.83 20.14 0.00
CA GLU A 350 32.03 20.97 -0.24
C GLU A 350 33.34 20.24 0.12
N ASN A 351 33.27 19.20 0.97
CA ASN A 351 34.42 18.49 1.52
C ASN A 351 34.33 16.98 1.28
N ALA A 352 34.58 16.53 0.04
CA ALA A 352 34.66 15.10 -0.24
C ALA A 352 35.77 14.42 0.58
N VAL A 353 35.51 13.19 1.03
CA VAL A 353 36.46 12.37 1.81
C VAL A 353 36.97 11.19 0.97
N ASN A 354 38.05 10.55 1.40
CA ASN A 354 38.49 9.32 0.76
C ASN A 354 37.49 8.21 1.04
N ILE A 355 37.15 7.40 0.03
CA ILE A 355 36.26 6.23 0.21
C ILE A 355 36.83 5.23 1.22
N ALA A 356 38.14 5.22 1.47
CA ALA A 356 38.76 4.41 2.52
C ALA A 356 38.33 4.82 3.94
N ASP A 357 37.96 6.10 4.14
CA ASP A 357 37.51 6.63 5.42
C ASP A 357 36.01 6.41 5.65
N VAL A 358 35.26 6.07 4.59
CA VAL A 358 33.84 5.71 4.67
C VAL A 358 33.70 4.30 5.22
N GLU A 359 32.74 4.11 6.13
CA GLU A 359 32.46 2.82 6.78
C GLU A 359 32.41 1.67 5.75
N PRO A 360 32.95 0.49 6.10
CA PRO A 360 33.06 -0.61 5.15
C PRO A 360 31.68 -1.13 4.73
N ALA A 361 31.62 -1.78 3.56
CA ALA A 361 30.37 -2.35 3.04
C ALA A 361 29.68 -3.31 4.02
N SER A 362 30.45 -3.99 4.88
CA SER A 362 29.93 -4.86 5.95
C SER A 362 29.01 -4.15 6.94
N GLU A 363 29.19 -2.85 7.19
CA GLU A 363 28.26 -2.06 8.03
C GLU A 363 26.98 -1.69 7.29
N LEU A 364 27.04 -1.53 5.97
CA LEU A 364 25.86 -1.30 5.13
C LEU A 364 25.01 -2.57 4.98
N PHE A 365 25.64 -3.75 4.83
CA PHE A 365 24.90 -5.00 4.68
C PHE A 365 23.97 -5.30 5.87
N LYS A 366 24.38 -4.95 7.10
CA LYS A 366 23.54 -5.05 8.31
C LYS A 366 22.25 -4.23 8.24
N ARG A 367 22.21 -3.23 7.34
CA ARG A 367 21.08 -2.34 7.11
C ARG A 367 20.24 -2.76 5.91
N PHE A 368 20.70 -3.73 5.12
CA PHE A 368 20.03 -4.22 3.93
C PHE A 368 19.30 -5.53 4.21
N ASP A 369 18.01 -5.55 3.87
CA ASP A 369 17.19 -6.73 3.97
C ASP A 369 16.57 -7.09 2.63
N THR A 370 16.51 -8.38 2.30
CA THR A 370 15.56 -8.82 1.27
C THR A 370 14.16 -8.78 1.87
N ALA A 371 13.26 -8.02 1.23
CA ALA A 371 11.93 -7.74 1.77
C ALA A 371 11.09 -9.02 1.91
N ALA A 372 10.11 -8.98 2.81
CA ALA A 372 9.20 -10.09 3.10
C ALA A 372 8.50 -10.65 1.85
N MET A 373 8.89 -11.85 1.43
CA MET A 373 8.27 -12.57 0.30
C MET A 373 8.07 -14.03 0.72
N SER A 374 6.82 -14.47 0.80
CA SER A 374 6.51 -15.79 1.37
C SER A 374 7.00 -16.94 0.50
N ILE A 375 7.51 -17.99 1.13
CA ILE A 375 7.51 -19.32 0.53
C ILE A 375 6.08 -19.72 0.14
N GLY A 376 5.91 -20.22 -1.09
CA GLY A 376 4.61 -20.38 -1.75
C GLY A 376 4.39 -19.32 -2.82
N ALA A 377 4.55 -18.04 -2.51
CA ALA A 377 4.59 -17.00 -3.54
C ALA A 377 5.85 -17.16 -4.41
N LEU A 378 6.99 -17.32 -3.76
CA LEU A 378 8.25 -17.72 -4.38
C LEU A 378 8.45 -19.24 -4.32
N SER A 379 9.21 -19.78 -5.26
CA SER A 379 9.71 -21.14 -5.18
C SER A 379 10.64 -21.33 -3.98
N PRO A 380 10.75 -22.55 -3.41
CA PRO A 380 11.71 -22.83 -2.34
C PRO A 380 13.14 -22.44 -2.73
N GLU A 381 13.53 -22.69 -3.98
CA GLU A 381 14.88 -22.40 -4.47
C GLU A 381 15.18 -20.90 -4.48
N ALA A 382 14.24 -20.07 -4.93
CA ALA A 382 14.39 -18.62 -4.91
C ALA A 382 14.43 -18.06 -3.48
N HIS A 383 13.59 -18.61 -2.59
CA HIS A 383 13.49 -18.16 -1.20
C HIS A 383 14.78 -18.49 -0.41
N GLU A 384 15.29 -19.71 -0.55
CA GLU A 384 16.55 -20.13 0.06
C GLU A 384 17.75 -19.37 -0.51
N ALA A 385 17.79 -19.12 -1.83
CA ALA A 385 18.90 -18.39 -2.44
C ALA A 385 19.03 -16.95 -1.93
N LEU A 386 17.91 -16.28 -1.63
CA LEU A 386 17.94 -14.98 -0.95
C LEU A 386 18.53 -15.07 0.45
N ALA A 387 18.09 -16.06 1.23
CA ALA A 387 18.56 -16.23 2.59
C ALA A 387 20.06 -16.53 2.65
N GLU A 388 20.51 -17.46 1.81
CA GLU A 388 21.92 -17.83 1.68
C GLU A 388 22.78 -16.64 1.27
N ALA A 389 22.33 -15.85 0.28
CA ALA A 389 23.08 -14.67 -0.16
C ALA A 389 23.22 -13.62 0.95
N MET A 390 22.11 -13.28 1.63
CA MET A 390 22.10 -12.25 2.65
C MET A 390 22.89 -12.65 3.90
N ASN A 391 22.76 -13.91 4.34
CA ASN A 391 23.50 -14.41 5.49
C ASN A 391 25.00 -14.44 5.21
N SER A 392 25.41 -14.77 3.97
CA SER A 392 26.83 -14.81 3.57
C SER A 392 27.51 -13.44 3.63
N ILE A 393 26.77 -12.35 3.42
CA ILE A 393 27.29 -10.97 3.51
C ILE A 393 26.97 -10.28 4.84
N GLY A 394 26.32 -10.97 5.79
CA GLY A 394 25.95 -10.43 7.10
C GLY A 394 24.73 -9.52 7.12
N GLY A 395 23.97 -9.45 6.02
CA GLY A 395 22.65 -8.80 5.97
C GLY A 395 21.54 -9.75 6.41
N ASN A 396 20.28 -9.40 6.11
CA ASN A 396 19.14 -10.23 6.48
C ASN A 396 18.22 -10.59 5.31
N SER A 397 17.54 -11.73 5.46
CA SER A 397 16.39 -12.07 4.63
C SER A 397 15.15 -12.25 5.50
N ASN A 398 13.99 -12.03 4.88
CA ASN A 398 12.70 -12.11 5.56
C ASN A 398 11.86 -13.27 5.04
N SER A 399 11.37 -14.11 5.96
CA SER A 399 10.58 -15.32 5.65
C SER A 399 9.29 -15.03 4.88
N GLY A 400 8.71 -13.83 5.09
CA GLY A 400 7.36 -13.50 4.65
C GLY A 400 6.26 -14.28 5.37
N GLU A 401 5.03 -14.13 4.90
CA GLU A 401 3.82 -14.67 5.55
C GLU A 401 3.59 -16.19 5.38
N GLY A 402 4.60 -16.95 4.97
CA GLY A 402 4.44 -18.34 4.51
C GLY A 402 4.88 -19.43 5.49
N GLY A 403 5.38 -19.06 6.67
CA GLY A 403 6.16 -19.96 7.51
C GLY A 403 7.58 -20.17 6.97
N GLU A 404 8.34 -21.04 7.63
CA GLU A 404 9.66 -21.47 7.18
C GLU A 404 9.91 -22.91 7.57
N ASP A 405 10.56 -23.68 6.69
CA ASP A 405 10.90 -25.07 6.94
C ASP A 405 11.91 -25.20 8.09
N PRO A 406 11.60 -25.96 9.17
CA PRO A 406 12.54 -26.18 10.26
C PRO A 406 13.88 -26.78 9.83
N ALA A 407 13.95 -27.47 8.68
CA ALA A 407 15.22 -27.98 8.14
C ALA A 407 16.23 -26.87 7.80
N ARG A 408 15.79 -25.61 7.70
CA ARG A 408 16.66 -24.45 7.45
C ARG A 408 17.29 -23.89 8.72
N TYR A 409 16.73 -24.20 9.90
CA TYR A 409 17.24 -23.67 11.16
C TYR A 409 18.66 -24.18 11.43
N GLY A 410 19.52 -23.30 11.94
CA GLY A 410 20.95 -23.61 12.15
C GLY A 410 21.78 -23.75 10.85
N THR A 411 21.21 -23.48 9.67
CA THR A 411 21.93 -23.48 8.39
C THR A 411 22.10 -22.05 7.86
N ASN A 412 22.95 -21.87 6.84
CA ASN A 412 23.08 -20.58 6.15
C ASN A 412 21.82 -20.17 5.36
N LYS A 413 20.78 -21.02 5.31
CA LYS A 413 19.53 -20.74 4.60
C LYS A 413 18.43 -20.21 5.51
N VAL A 414 18.65 -20.05 6.81
CA VAL A 414 17.64 -19.49 7.73
C VAL A 414 17.33 -18.02 7.38
N SER A 415 16.06 -17.61 7.39
CA SER A 415 15.75 -16.18 7.30
C SER A 415 15.87 -15.52 8.67
N ARG A 416 16.81 -14.58 8.83
CA ARG A 416 17.03 -13.89 10.12
C ARG A 416 15.85 -13.01 10.54
N ILE A 417 15.01 -12.57 9.59
CA ILE A 417 13.74 -11.91 9.88
C ILE A 417 12.58 -12.88 9.67
N LYS A 418 11.74 -12.98 10.70
CA LYS A 418 10.58 -13.87 10.72
C LYS A 418 9.30 -13.03 10.79
N GLN A 419 8.43 -13.15 9.80
CA GLN A 419 7.20 -12.37 9.77
C GLN A 419 6.07 -13.02 10.56
N VAL A 420 5.29 -12.21 11.29
CA VAL A 420 4.02 -12.55 11.93
C VAL A 420 2.94 -11.72 11.23
N ALA A 421 2.07 -12.39 10.47
CA ALA A 421 0.99 -11.76 9.69
C ALA A 421 -0.37 -12.32 10.11
N SER A 422 -1.47 -11.69 9.67
CA SER A 422 -2.85 -12.01 10.08
C SER A 422 -3.23 -13.49 10.03
N GLY A 423 -2.77 -14.23 9.02
CA GLY A 423 -3.07 -15.67 8.88
C GLY A 423 -2.29 -16.58 9.83
N ARG A 424 -1.27 -16.08 10.55
CA ARG A 424 -0.37 -16.83 11.45
C ARG A 424 0.21 -18.12 10.85
N PHE A 425 0.33 -18.19 9.53
CA PHE A 425 0.84 -19.38 8.85
C PHE A 425 2.28 -19.68 9.27
N GLY A 426 2.49 -20.90 9.78
CA GLY A 426 3.80 -21.39 10.20
C GLY A 426 4.41 -20.67 11.41
N VAL A 427 3.62 -19.88 12.16
CA VAL A 427 4.09 -19.21 13.37
C VAL A 427 4.06 -20.20 14.54
N THR A 428 5.22 -20.74 14.89
CA THR A 428 5.42 -21.62 16.05
C THR A 428 6.49 -21.05 16.99
N PRO A 429 6.60 -21.52 18.24
CA PRO A 429 7.71 -21.15 19.12
C PRO A 429 9.08 -21.35 18.47
N ALA A 430 9.35 -22.50 17.83
CA ALA A 430 10.62 -22.76 17.13
C ALA A 430 10.86 -21.77 15.98
N TYR A 431 9.81 -21.38 15.23
CA TYR A 431 9.91 -20.36 14.19
C TYR A 431 10.31 -18.99 14.76
N LEU A 432 9.73 -18.60 15.90
CA LEU A 432 9.96 -17.30 16.53
C LEU A 432 11.33 -17.19 17.19
N VAL A 433 11.83 -18.25 17.83
CA VAL A 433 13.15 -18.25 18.51
C VAL A 433 14.34 -18.34 17.54
N ASN A 434 14.10 -18.71 16.28
CA ASN A 434 15.09 -18.70 15.21
C ASN A 434 15.09 -17.37 14.41
N ALA A 435 14.65 -16.28 15.04
CA ALA A 435 14.62 -14.93 14.48
C ALA A 435 15.60 -14.00 15.21
N ASP A 436 16.27 -13.14 14.45
CA ASP A 436 16.95 -11.95 14.98
C ASP A 436 15.99 -10.75 15.00
N VAL A 437 15.04 -10.72 14.06
CA VAL A 437 13.97 -9.73 14.01
C VAL A 437 12.65 -10.44 13.76
N ILE A 438 11.64 -10.13 14.58
CA ILE A 438 10.27 -10.56 14.34
C ILE A 438 9.48 -9.38 13.79
N GLN A 439 8.98 -9.50 12.56
CA GLN A 439 8.24 -8.42 11.90
C GLN A 439 6.73 -8.67 11.97
N ILE A 440 6.01 -7.86 12.74
CA ILE A 440 4.55 -7.76 12.71
C ILE A 440 4.14 -7.04 11.43
N LYS A 441 3.49 -7.77 10.53
CA LYS A 441 3.05 -7.25 9.23
C LYS A 441 1.62 -6.73 9.32
N VAL A 442 1.48 -5.46 9.73
CA VAL A 442 0.17 -4.79 9.72
C VAL A 442 -0.32 -4.58 8.30
N ALA A 443 0.55 -4.11 7.39
CA ALA A 443 0.19 -3.87 5.99
C ALA A 443 1.35 -4.07 5.01
N GLN A 444 1.06 -4.05 3.70
CA GLN A 444 2.05 -4.00 2.62
C GLN A 444 1.61 -3.04 1.53
N GLY A 445 2.55 -2.31 0.91
CA GLY A 445 2.23 -1.23 -0.04
C GLY A 445 1.39 -1.63 -1.26
N ALA A 446 1.50 -2.89 -1.72
CA ALA A 446 0.76 -3.37 -2.89
C ALA A 446 -0.74 -3.67 -2.62
N LYS A 447 -1.13 -3.78 -1.36
CA LYS A 447 -2.50 -4.08 -0.90
C LYS A 447 -2.70 -3.76 0.59
N PRO A 448 -2.56 -2.50 0.99
CA PRO A 448 -2.84 -2.12 2.35
C PRO A 448 -4.33 -2.23 2.67
N GLY A 449 -4.65 -2.49 3.94
CA GLY A 449 -6.00 -2.80 4.41
C GLY A 449 -6.55 -4.16 3.94
N GLU A 450 -5.69 -5.05 3.44
CA GLU A 450 -6.07 -6.39 2.93
C GLU A 450 -5.07 -7.47 3.35
N GLY A 451 -5.53 -8.73 3.36
CA GLY A 451 -4.73 -9.89 3.70
C GLY A 451 -3.82 -10.43 2.58
N GLY A 452 -2.90 -11.31 3.00
CA GLY A 452 -2.13 -12.20 2.14
C GLY A 452 -3.00 -13.01 1.19
N GLN A 453 -2.47 -13.35 0.00
CA GLN A 453 -3.19 -14.15 -0.99
C GLN A 453 -2.24 -15.14 -1.65
N LEU A 454 -2.60 -16.41 -1.58
CA LEU A 454 -1.92 -17.50 -2.29
C LEU A 454 -2.97 -18.34 -3.03
N PRO A 455 -2.98 -18.30 -4.39
CA PRO A 455 -3.82 -19.16 -5.21
C PRO A 455 -3.67 -20.64 -4.86
N GLY A 456 -4.78 -21.40 -4.85
CA GLY A 456 -4.81 -22.79 -4.39
C GLY A 456 -3.92 -23.75 -5.20
N ASP A 457 -3.72 -23.48 -6.49
CA ASP A 457 -2.77 -24.21 -7.36
C ASP A 457 -1.30 -24.03 -6.94
N LYS A 458 -0.99 -23.05 -6.09
CA LYS A 458 0.32 -22.86 -5.45
C LYS A 458 0.38 -23.46 -4.03
N VAL A 459 -0.71 -24.04 -3.54
CA VAL A 459 -0.75 -24.68 -2.21
C VAL A 459 -0.47 -26.17 -2.38
N THR A 460 0.77 -26.49 -2.70
CA THR A 460 1.26 -27.88 -2.81
C THR A 460 1.25 -28.55 -1.43
N PRO A 461 1.36 -29.90 -1.34
CA PRO A 461 1.47 -30.59 -0.05
C PRO A 461 2.61 -30.06 0.84
N TYR A 462 3.72 -29.65 0.24
CA TYR A 462 4.83 -29.01 0.94
C TYR A 462 4.42 -27.66 1.57
N ILE A 463 3.81 -26.76 0.78
CA ILE A 463 3.33 -25.47 1.28
C ILE A 463 2.22 -25.66 2.32
N ALA A 464 1.31 -26.60 2.09
CA ALA A 464 0.24 -26.92 3.02
C ALA A 464 0.77 -27.36 4.38
N LYS A 465 1.80 -28.21 4.40
CA LYS A 465 2.49 -28.65 5.62
C LYS A 465 3.10 -27.48 6.40
N LEU A 466 3.87 -26.60 5.73
CA LEU A 466 4.50 -25.44 6.38
C LEU A 466 3.48 -24.48 6.99
N ARG A 467 2.30 -24.38 6.37
CA ARG A 467 1.25 -23.44 6.77
C ARG A 467 0.18 -24.06 7.67
N TYR A 468 0.29 -25.34 8.01
CA TYR A 468 -0.76 -26.09 8.70
C TYR A 468 -2.14 -25.94 8.02
N SER A 469 -2.16 -26.07 6.70
CA SER A 469 -3.34 -25.84 5.85
C SER A 469 -3.65 -27.04 4.94
N VAL A 470 -4.69 -26.92 4.12
CA VAL A 470 -5.16 -28.00 3.23
C VAL A 470 -4.56 -27.83 1.82
N PRO A 471 -3.94 -28.88 1.23
CA PRO A 471 -3.42 -28.83 -0.14
C PRO A 471 -4.50 -28.42 -1.16
N GLY A 472 -4.13 -27.61 -2.15
CA GLY A 472 -5.00 -27.17 -3.24
C GLY A 472 -6.01 -26.06 -2.87
N VAL A 473 -6.15 -25.71 -1.60
CA VAL A 473 -7.11 -24.69 -1.15
C VAL A 473 -6.49 -23.30 -1.20
N THR A 474 -7.17 -22.35 -1.86
CA THR A 474 -6.72 -20.95 -1.91
C THR A 474 -6.67 -20.35 -0.50
N LEU A 475 -5.51 -19.78 -0.14
CA LEU A 475 -5.32 -19.11 1.15
C LEU A 475 -5.45 -17.61 0.97
N ILE A 476 -6.57 -17.05 1.46
CA ILE A 476 -6.78 -15.61 1.60
C ILE A 476 -6.71 -15.31 3.10
N SER A 477 -5.65 -14.67 3.57
CA SER A 477 -5.55 -14.31 4.98
C SER A 477 -6.64 -13.29 5.34
N PRO A 478 -7.11 -13.25 6.60
CA PRO A 478 -7.94 -12.15 7.08
C PRO A 478 -7.23 -10.81 6.83
N PRO A 479 -7.96 -9.72 6.48
CA PRO A 479 -7.37 -8.39 6.44
C PRO A 479 -6.78 -7.94 7.79
N PRO A 480 -7.47 -8.07 8.93
CA PRO A 480 -6.91 -7.66 10.21
C PRO A 480 -6.09 -8.79 10.84
N HIS A 481 -5.20 -8.41 11.75
CA HIS A 481 -4.79 -9.30 12.81
C HIS A 481 -5.94 -9.38 13.82
N HIS A 482 -6.49 -10.57 14.07
CA HIS A 482 -7.62 -10.74 14.99
C HIS A 482 -7.24 -10.51 16.47
N ASP A 483 -5.95 -10.36 16.75
CA ASP A 483 -5.34 -9.99 18.02
C ASP A 483 -4.74 -8.57 18.01
N ILE A 484 -5.11 -7.74 17.01
CA ILE A 484 -4.76 -6.31 16.96
C ILE A 484 -5.97 -5.51 16.47
N TYR A 485 -6.83 -5.07 17.38
CA TYR A 485 -7.96 -4.17 17.07
C TYR A 485 -7.73 -2.74 17.54
N SER A 486 -6.66 -2.50 18.29
CA SER A 486 -6.24 -1.18 18.74
C SER A 486 -4.73 -1.13 19.01
N ILE A 487 -4.23 0.02 19.45
CA ILE A 487 -2.81 0.22 19.74
C ILE A 487 -2.34 -0.60 20.96
N GLU A 488 -3.20 -0.75 21.97
CA GLU A 488 -2.93 -1.56 23.15
C GLU A 488 -2.84 -3.05 22.83
N ASP A 489 -3.63 -3.53 21.87
CA ASP A 489 -3.53 -4.90 21.38
C ASP A 489 -2.21 -5.14 20.63
N LEU A 490 -1.76 -4.15 19.84
CA LEU A 490 -0.43 -4.22 19.24
C LEU A 490 0.66 -4.26 20.32
N ALA A 491 0.55 -3.45 21.37
CA ALA A 491 1.48 -3.47 22.49
C ALA A 491 1.49 -4.85 23.20
N GLN A 492 0.32 -5.49 23.31
CA GLN A 492 0.21 -6.84 23.83
C GLN A 492 0.94 -7.86 22.95
N LEU A 493 0.74 -7.83 21.64
CA LEU A 493 1.45 -8.74 20.73
C LEU A 493 2.97 -8.50 20.76
N ILE A 494 3.43 -7.25 20.82
CA ILE A 494 4.85 -6.93 20.97
C ILE A 494 5.39 -7.53 22.27
N PHE A 495 4.64 -7.42 23.37
CA PHE A 495 4.99 -8.04 24.64
C PHE A 495 5.08 -9.57 24.52
N ASP A 496 4.08 -10.22 23.92
CA ASP A 496 4.07 -11.68 23.70
C ASP A 496 5.32 -12.16 22.95
N LEU A 497 5.66 -11.48 21.86
CA LEU A 497 6.81 -11.83 21.03
C LEU A 497 8.14 -11.62 21.76
N LYS A 498 8.27 -10.56 22.56
CA LYS A 498 9.45 -10.32 23.42
C LYS A 498 9.55 -11.34 24.55
N GLN A 499 8.43 -11.85 25.08
CA GLN A 499 8.45 -12.94 26.06
C GLN A 499 8.94 -14.26 25.42
N VAL A 500 8.42 -14.62 24.24
CA VAL A 500 8.84 -15.86 23.54
C VAL A 500 10.30 -15.79 23.08
N ASN A 501 10.73 -14.66 22.51
CA ASN A 501 12.11 -14.47 22.07
C ASN A 501 12.66 -13.10 22.56
N PRO A 502 13.27 -13.06 23.75
CA PRO A 502 13.81 -11.82 24.32
C PRO A 502 15.05 -11.28 23.60
N LYS A 503 15.63 -12.05 22.66
CA LYS A 503 16.79 -11.62 21.87
C LYS A 503 16.41 -10.93 20.56
N ALA A 504 15.19 -11.15 20.06
CA ALA A 504 14.75 -10.59 18.79
C ALA A 504 14.30 -9.13 18.94
N MET A 505 14.64 -8.32 17.93
CA MET A 505 14.00 -7.00 17.77
C MET A 505 12.59 -7.17 17.20
N ILE A 506 11.65 -6.37 17.67
CA ILE A 506 10.29 -6.36 17.13
C ILE A 506 10.14 -5.22 16.12
N SER A 507 9.86 -5.60 14.87
CA SER A 507 9.58 -4.70 13.76
C SER A 507 8.08 -4.60 13.52
N VAL A 508 7.57 -3.40 13.30
CA VAL A 508 6.18 -3.19 12.83
C VAL A 508 6.21 -2.62 11.43
N LYS A 509 5.63 -3.34 10.48
CA LYS A 509 5.55 -2.93 9.08
C LYS A 509 4.25 -2.20 8.79
N LEU A 510 4.37 -0.90 8.59
CA LEU A 510 3.33 0.04 8.20
C LEU A 510 3.44 0.39 6.72
N VAL A 511 2.41 1.04 6.18
CA VAL A 511 2.40 1.55 4.80
C VAL A 511 2.20 3.06 4.85
N SER A 512 2.93 3.77 3.98
CA SER A 512 2.81 5.22 3.83
C SER A 512 1.39 5.62 3.47
N GLU A 513 0.80 6.48 4.29
CA GLU A 513 -0.45 7.22 4.09
C GLU A 513 -0.48 8.43 5.05
N PRO A 514 -1.41 9.39 4.90
CA PRO A 514 -1.53 10.48 5.86
C PRO A 514 -1.87 9.98 7.26
N GLY A 515 -1.16 10.47 8.28
CA GLY A 515 -1.36 10.07 9.68
C GLY A 515 -0.45 8.93 10.13
N VAL A 516 0.34 8.33 9.22
CA VAL A 516 1.30 7.28 9.58
C VAL A 516 2.32 7.74 10.62
N GLY A 517 2.65 9.04 10.66
CA GLY A 517 3.55 9.57 11.69
C GLY A 517 2.95 9.48 13.08
N THR A 518 1.66 9.81 13.23
CA THR A 518 0.93 9.64 14.50
C THR A 518 0.90 8.17 14.91
N ILE A 519 0.60 7.27 13.97
CA ILE A 519 0.57 5.82 14.23
C ILE A 519 1.95 5.33 14.67
N ALA A 520 3.02 5.78 14.02
CA ALA A 520 4.39 5.43 14.37
C ALA A 520 4.75 5.87 15.80
N THR A 521 4.27 7.02 16.28
CA THR A 521 4.47 7.41 17.69
C THR A 521 3.76 6.47 18.66
N GLY A 522 2.56 5.99 18.31
CA GLY A 522 1.85 4.96 19.07
C GLY A 522 2.62 3.65 19.09
N VAL A 523 3.10 3.19 17.93
CA VAL A 523 3.92 1.97 17.78
C VAL A 523 5.19 2.05 18.61
N ALA A 524 5.85 3.21 18.64
CA ALA A 524 7.03 3.42 19.49
C ALA A 524 6.68 3.35 20.99
N LYS A 525 5.54 3.91 21.41
CA LYS A 525 5.03 3.78 22.78
C LYS A 525 4.57 2.36 23.13
N ALA A 526 4.21 1.57 22.12
CA ALA A 526 3.92 0.14 22.23
C ALA A 526 5.19 -0.74 22.26
N TYR A 527 6.37 -0.12 22.40
CA TYR A 527 7.65 -0.79 22.63
C TYR A 527 8.20 -1.57 21.43
N ALA A 528 7.82 -1.21 20.20
CA ALA A 528 8.50 -1.71 19.01
C ALA A 528 9.96 -1.18 18.96
N ASP A 529 10.88 -1.96 18.40
CA ASP A 529 12.29 -1.57 18.25
C ASP A 529 12.56 -1.00 16.84
N LEU A 530 11.77 -1.44 15.85
CA LEU A 530 11.93 -1.06 14.45
C LEU A 530 10.56 -0.75 13.82
N ILE A 531 10.50 0.30 13.00
CA ILE A 531 9.31 0.62 12.20
C ILE A 531 9.69 0.63 10.73
N THR A 532 8.99 -0.17 9.92
CA THR A 532 9.15 -0.17 8.47
C THR A 532 8.04 0.66 7.83
N ILE A 533 8.39 1.71 7.08
CA ILE A 533 7.46 2.47 6.26
C ILE A 533 7.56 1.96 4.82
N ALA A 534 6.52 1.23 4.37
CA ALA A 534 6.46 0.69 3.02
C ALA A 534 5.78 1.67 2.05
N GLY A 535 6.39 1.88 0.89
CA GLY A 535 5.82 2.65 -0.22
C GLY A 535 4.79 1.87 -1.04
N TYR A 536 3.88 2.60 -1.70
CA TYR A 536 2.88 2.05 -2.64
C TYR A 536 3.47 1.19 -3.77
N ASP A 537 4.74 1.40 -4.11
CA ASP A 537 5.47 0.75 -5.20
C ASP A 537 6.13 -0.58 -4.79
N GLY A 538 5.77 -1.11 -3.62
CA GLY A 538 6.10 -2.47 -3.20
C GLY A 538 5.57 -3.56 -4.14
N GLY A 539 6.32 -4.66 -4.26
CA GLY A 539 5.93 -5.82 -5.07
C GLY A 539 4.87 -6.72 -4.40
N THR A 540 4.26 -7.61 -5.18
CA THR A 540 3.37 -8.65 -4.66
C THR A 540 3.29 -9.84 -5.62
N GLY A 541 3.15 -11.06 -5.08
CA GLY A 541 2.88 -12.26 -5.86
C GLY A 541 1.43 -12.33 -6.36
N ALA A 542 0.47 -11.82 -5.57
CA ALA A 542 -0.95 -11.79 -5.89
C ALA A 542 -1.67 -10.65 -5.13
N SER A 543 -2.38 -9.81 -5.87
CA SER A 543 -3.17 -8.69 -5.34
C SER A 543 -4.21 -8.23 -6.36
N PRO A 544 -5.37 -7.69 -5.92
CA PRO A 544 -6.27 -6.96 -6.81
C PRO A 544 -5.55 -5.80 -7.50
N LEU A 545 -5.78 -5.64 -8.80
CA LEU A 545 -5.18 -4.54 -9.58
C LEU A 545 -5.54 -3.16 -9.03
N SER A 546 -6.76 -2.99 -8.52
CA SER A 546 -7.20 -1.74 -7.89
C SER A 546 -6.31 -1.34 -6.72
N SER A 547 -5.90 -2.28 -5.88
CA SER A 547 -5.09 -1.98 -4.70
C SER A 547 -3.65 -1.66 -5.08
N VAL A 548 -3.07 -2.42 -6.01
CA VAL A 548 -1.73 -2.14 -6.58
C VAL A 548 -1.68 -0.75 -7.21
N LYS A 549 -2.79 -0.28 -7.78
CA LYS A 549 -2.85 0.99 -8.50
C LYS A 549 -3.34 2.17 -7.69
N TYR A 550 -4.11 1.99 -6.62
CA TYR A 550 -4.83 3.07 -5.96
C TYR A 550 -4.69 3.12 -4.44
N ALA A 551 -3.97 2.19 -3.79
CA ALA A 551 -3.83 2.19 -2.33
C ALA A 551 -2.37 2.37 -1.88
N GLY A 552 -2.15 3.02 -0.74
CA GLY A 552 -0.82 3.40 -0.26
C GLY A 552 -0.21 4.58 -1.00
N CYS A 553 0.75 5.26 -0.38
CA CYS A 553 1.36 6.49 -0.87
C CYS A 553 2.88 6.33 -1.09
N PRO A 554 3.54 7.29 -1.78
CA PRO A 554 5.00 7.35 -1.86
C PRO A 554 5.64 7.23 -0.48
N TRP A 555 6.69 6.42 -0.34
CA TRP A 555 7.37 6.29 0.95
C TRP A 555 8.06 7.59 1.33
N GLU A 556 8.43 8.45 0.39
CA GLU A 556 9.04 9.76 0.66
C GLU A 556 8.16 10.59 1.59
N LEU A 557 6.84 10.55 1.39
CA LEU A 557 5.88 11.27 2.22
C LEU A 557 5.73 10.65 3.61
N GLY A 558 5.52 9.34 3.68
CA GLY A 558 5.30 8.64 4.95
C GLY A 558 6.57 8.56 5.82
N LEU A 559 7.74 8.47 5.19
CA LEU A 559 9.03 8.44 5.89
C LEU A 559 9.31 9.78 6.56
N VAL A 560 9.15 10.89 5.83
CA VAL A 560 9.35 12.25 6.39
C VAL A 560 8.35 12.51 7.51
N GLU A 561 7.08 12.20 7.31
CA GLU A 561 6.05 12.36 8.35
C GLU A 561 6.38 11.54 9.61
N THR A 562 6.85 10.30 9.44
CA THR A 562 7.26 9.42 10.55
C THR A 562 8.49 9.96 11.27
N GLN A 563 9.51 10.38 10.52
CA GLN A 563 10.72 11.00 11.08
C GLN A 563 10.35 12.21 11.92
N GLN A 564 9.60 13.16 11.35
CA GLN A 564 9.20 14.39 12.01
C GLN A 564 8.35 14.11 13.26
N ALA A 565 7.35 13.24 13.17
CA ALA A 565 6.47 12.92 14.30
C ALA A 565 7.22 12.26 15.46
N LEU A 566 8.12 11.32 15.18
CA LEU A 566 8.93 10.66 16.22
C LEU A 566 9.92 11.61 16.88
N VAL A 567 10.52 12.53 16.12
CA VAL A 567 11.44 13.55 16.65
C VAL A 567 10.67 14.55 17.52
N ALA A 568 9.55 15.07 17.03
CA ALA A 568 8.68 16.01 17.74
C ALA A 568 8.07 15.44 19.03
N ASN A 569 7.96 14.12 19.15
CA ASN A 569 7.52 13.45 20.39
C ASN A 569 8.67 12.95 21.25
N GLY A 570 9.92 13.20 20.84
CA GLY A 570 11.11 12.74 21.57
C GLY A 570 11.20 11.22 21.69
N LEU A 571 10.77 10.48 20.66
CA LEU A 571 10.76 9.01 20.57
C LEU A 571 11.75 8.46 19.55
N ARG A 572 12.25 9.30 18.62
CA ARG A 572 13.05 8.87 17.46
C ARG A 572 14.31 8.06 17.81
N HIS A 573 14.99 8.41 18.89
CA HIS A 573 16.23 7.76 19.35
C HIS A 573 16.05 6.31 19.83
N LYS A 574 14.81 5.84 20.04
CA LYS A 574 14.48 4.47 20.47
C LYS A 574 14.08 3.55 19.33
N ILE A 575 13.92 4.09 18.13
CA ILE A 575 13.29 3.38 17.01
C ILE A 575 14.24 3.37 15.85
N ARG A 576 14.55 2.19 15.31
CA ARG A 576 15.18 2.10 13.99
C ARG A 576 14.11 2.30 12.91
N LEU A 577 14.30 3.28 12.03
CA LEU A 577 13.42 3.45 10.87
C LEU A 577 13.93 2.67 9.67
N GLN A 578 13.08 1.84 9.09
CA GLN A 578 13.33 1.15 7.83
C GLN A 578 12.37 1.68 6.75
N VAL A 579 12.84 1.72 5.51
CA VAL A 579 11.99 1.99 4.36
C VAL A 579 12.09 0.85 3.34
N ASP A 580 10.96 0.52 2.71
CA ASP A 580 10.94 -0.30 1.50
C ASP A 580 9.95 0.28 0.48
N GLY A 581 10.03 -0.19 -0.76
CA GLY A 581 9.24 0.35 -1.87
C GLY A 581 10.11 0.86 -3.01
N GLY A 582 10.33 0.01 -4.00
CA GLY A 582 10.99 0.39 -5.25
C GLY A 582 12.44 0.91 -5.14
N LEU A 583 13.17 0.63 -4.05
CA LEU A 583 14.61 0.92 -3.94
C LEU A 583 15.42 0.04 -4.90
N LYS A 584 16.38 0.63 -5.62
CA LYS A 584 17.09 -0.01 -6.74
C LYS A 584 18.59 0.27 -6.82
N THR A 585 19.05 1.43 -6.33
CA THR A 585 20.43 1.91 -6.45
C THR A 585 20.89 2.57 -5.15
N GLY A 586 22.20 2.85 -5.03
CA GLY A 586 22.77 3.61 -3.92
C GLY A 586 22.19 5.03 -3.80
N VAL A 587 21.78 5.65 -4.91
CA VAL A 587 21.08 6.95 -4.89
C VAL A 587 19.77 6.88 -4.10
N ASP A 588 19.00 5.80 -4.24
CA ASP A 588 17.78 5.61 -3.46
C ASP A 588 18.10 5.49 -1.96
N ILE A 589 19.23 4.86 -1.59
CA ILE A 589 19.68 4.69 -0.20
C ILE A 589 20.09 6.02 0.42
N ILE A 590 20.89 6.82 -0.28
CA ILE A 590 21.32 8.14 0.20
C ILE A 590 20.10 9.04 0.43
N LYS A 591 19.17 9.11 -0.53
CA LYS A 591 17.96 9.92 -0.39
C LYS A 591 17.09 9.44 0.77
N ALA A 592 16.88 8.13 0.89
CA ALA A 592 16.12 7.57 2.00
C ALA A 592 16.79 7.83 3.36
N ALA A 593 18.12 7.73 3.45
CA ALA A 593 18.87 8.02 4.66
C ALA A 593 18.70 9.47 5.08
N ILE A 594 18.88 10.41 4.15
CA ILE A 594 18.70 11.85 4.39
C ILE A 594 17.30 12.14 4.96
N LEU A 595 16.27 11.51 4.39
CA LEU A 595 14.87 11.69 4.80
C LEU A 595 14.49 10.98 6.12
N GLY A 596 15.37 10.16 6.71
CA GLY A 596 15.14 9.58 8.04
C GLY A 596 15.43 8.09 8.21
N ALA A 597 15.67 7.34 7.13
CA ALA A 597 15.82 5.89 7.20
C ALA A 597 17.21 5.43 7.66
N GLU A 598 17.25 4.33 8.40
CA GLU A 598 18.48 3.67 8.88
C GLU A 598 18.69 2.29 8.25
N SER A 599 17.63 1.71 7.68
CA SER A 599 17.62 0.38 7.07
C SER A 599 16.72 0.36 5.85
N PHE A 600 17.00 -0.56 4.91
CA PHE A 600 16.46 -0.54 3.55
C PHE A 600 16.05 -1.94 3.12
N GLY A 601 14.77 -2.09 2.76
CA GLY A 601 14.19 -3.34 2.29
C GLY A 601 14.11 -3.41 0.76
N PHE A 602 14.56 -4.54 0.18
CA PHE A 602 14.61 -4.75 -1.26
C PHE A 602 13.83 -6.00 -1.66
N GLY A 603 12.73 -5.82 -2.40
CA GLY A 603 11.90 -6.93 -2.90
C GLY A 603 12.20 -7.28 -4.36
N THR A 604 11.81 -6.41 -5.27
CA THR A 604 11.84 -6.71 -6.72
C THR A 604 13.26 -6.81 -7.29
N GLY A 605 14.20 -5.95 -6.86
CA GLY A 605 15.59 -5.95 -7.34
C GLY A 605 16.27 -7.33 -7.19
N PRO A 606 16.33 -7.89 -5.97
CA PRO A 606 16.86 -9.23 -5.74
C PRO A 606 16.15 -10.34 -6.54
N MET A 607 14.83 -10.22 -6.76
CA MET A 607 14.10 -11.16 -7.62
C MET A 607 14.52 -11.08 -9.09
N VAL A 608 14.76 -9.88 -9.60
CA VAL A 608 15.30 -9.68 -10.95
C VAL A 608 16.73 -10.24 -11.04
N ALA A 609 17.54 -10.04 -10.01
CA ALA A 609 18.89 -10.61 -9.92
C ALA A 609 18.88 -12.15 -9.97
N LEU A 610 17.90 -12.80 -9.32
CA LEU A 610 17.69 -14.25 -9.41
C LEU A 610 17.12 -14.74 -10.75
N GLY A 611 16.72 -13.83 -11.65
CA GLY A 611 16.30 -14.19 -13.01
C GLY A 611 14.88 -13.76 -13.39
N CYS A 612 14.12 -13.09 -12.52
CA CYS A 612 12.77 -12.62 -12.85
C CYS A 612 12.79 -11.69 -14.08
N LYS A 613 11.98 -12.01 -15.11
CA LYS A 613 11.78 -11.19 -16.32
C LYS A 613 10.64 -10.17 -16.21
N TYR A 614 10.08 -10.00 -15.02
CA TYR A 614 9.03 -9.03 -14.69
C TYR A 614 7.74 -9.12 -15.56
N LEU A 615 7.36 -10.35 -15.95
CA LEU A 615 6.19 -10.64 -16.81
C LEU A 615 4.82 -10.42 -16.13
N ARG A 616 4.81 -10.27 -14.80
CA ARG A 616 3.60 -10.05 -13.98
C ARG A 616 2.57 -11.19 -14.11
N ILE A 617 3.06 -12.42 -14.03
CA ILE A 617 2.28 -13.68 -14.06
C ILE A 617 2.46 -14.51 -12.79
N CYS A 618 2.99 -13.91 -11.72
CA CYS A 618 3.34 -14.60 -10.47
C CYS A 618 2.16 -15.34 -9.80
N HIS A 619 0.95 -14.85 -10.02
CA HIS A 619 -0.31 -15.38 -9.49
C HIS A 619 -0.88 -16.54 -10.32
N LEU A 620 -0.34 -16.81 -11.50
CA LEU A 620 -0.84 -17.85 -12.42
C LEU A 620 -0.08 -19.18 -12.29
N ASN A 621 0.85 -19.26 -11.34
CA ASN A 621 1.74 -20.40 -11.12
C ASN A 621 2.61 -20.82 -12.34
N ASN A 622 2.66 -20.00 -13.39
CA ASN A 622 3.33 -20.32 -14.66
C ASN A 622 4.58 -19.44 -14.90
N CYS A 623 5.32 -19.14 -13.83
CA CYS A 623 6.52 -18.31 -13.91
C CYS A 623 7.56 -18.93 -14.86
N ALA A 624 7.85 -18.24 -15.97
CA ALA A 624 8.74 -18.73 -17.03
C ALA A 624 10.20 -18.95 -16.60
N THR A 625 10.60 -18.51 -15.40
CA THR A 625 11.98 -18.60 -14.89
C THR A 625 12.07 -19.34 -13.56
N GLY A 626 11.02 -20.08 -13.16
CA GLY A 626 11.03 -20.89 -11.94
C GLY A 626 11.08 -20.09 -10.61
N VAL A 627 10.97 -18.75 -10.64
CA VAL A 627 11.11 -17.89 -9.44
C VAL A 627 9.82 -17.83 -8.61
N ALA A 628 8.68 -17.55 -9.25
CA ALA A 628 7.41 -17.30 -8.56
C ALA A 628 6.35 -18.37 -8.89
N THR A 629 6.73 -19.64 -8.76
CA THR A 629 5.90 -20.81 -9.08
C THR A 629 6.18 -21.96 -8.11
N GLN A 630 5.19 -22.81 -7.90
CA GLN A 630 5.32 -24.10 -7.21
C GLN A 630 5.26 -25.29 -8.18
N ASP A 631 5.13 -25.04 -9.48
CA ASP A 631 5.19 -26.09 -10.50
C ASP A 631 6.60 -26.69 -10.57
N ASP A 632 6.68 -28.00 -10.33
CA ASP A 632 7.95 -28.72 -10.26
C ASP A 632 8.71 -28.72 -11.59
N LYS A 633 8.01 -28.75 -12.73
CA LYS A 633 8.67 -28.75 -14.05
C LYS A 633 9.29 -27.40 -14.31
N LEU A 634 8.58 -26.31 -14.01
CA LEU A 634 9.10 -24.95 -14.16
C LEU A 634 10.26 -24.68 -13.20
N ARG A 635 10.18 -25.13 -11.96
CA ARG A 635 11.26 -25.02 -10.98
C ARG A 635 12.50 -25.79 -11.43
N LYS A 636 12.36 -27.08 -11.74
CA LYS A 636 13.50 -27.94 -12.13
C LYS A 636 14.17 -27.50 -13.42
N ASN A 637 13.40 -27.06 -14.42
CA ASN A 637 13.93 -26.82 -15.76
C ASN A 637 14.28 -25.36 -16.06
N HIS A 638 13.74 -24.40 -15.30
CA HIS A 638 13.88 -22.97 -15.63
C HIS A 638 14.40 -22.09 -14.49
N TYR A 639 14.55 -22.63 -13.28
CA TYR A 639 15.21 -21.89 -12.22
C TYR A 639 16.74 -21.94 -12.38
N HIS A 640 17.35 -20.76 -12.57
CA HIS A 640 18.80 -20.59 -12.71
C HIS A 640 19.33 -19.45 -11.81
N GLY A 641 18.58 -19.12 -10.76
CA GLY A 641 18.98 -18.14 -9.76
C GLY A 641 20.00 -18.75 -8.79
N LEU A 642 21.14 -18.08 -8.61
CA LEU A 642 22.19 -18.52 -7.70
C LEU A 642 22.45 -17.44 -6.65
N PRO A 643 22.77 -17.81 -5.39
CA PRO A 643 22.97 -16.85 -4.30
C PRO A 643 23.95 -15.72 -4.63
N PHE A 644 25.07 -16.04 -5.31
CA PHE A 644 26.09 -15.05 -5.65
C PHE A 644 25.57 -13.88 -6.49
N LYS A 645 24.52 -14.07 -7.31
CA LYS A 645 23.92 -12.97 -8.09
C LYS A 645 23.28 -11.92 -7.17
N VAL A 646 22.67 -12.36 -6.08
CA VAL A 646 22.08 -11.48 -5.08
C VAL A 646 23.20 -10.83 -4.25
N THR A 647 24.25 -11.57 -3.91
CA THR A 647 25.46 -11.02 -3.29
C THR A 647 26.04 -9.87 -4.12
N ASN A 648 26.33 -10.11 -5.40
CA ASN A 648 26.82 -9.07 -6.32
C ASN A 648 25.91 -7.85 -6.36
N TYR A 649 24.58 -8.04 -6.41
CA TYR A 649 23.62 -6.93 -6.38
C TYR A 649 23.79 -6.02 -5.16
N PHE A 650 23.91 -6.61 -3.97
CA PHE A 650 24.08 -5.84 -2.74
C PHE A 650 25.48 -5.25 -2.60
N GLU A 651 26.52 -5.95 -3.05
CA GLU A 651 27.89 -5.42 -3.10
C GLU A 651 27.98 -4.18 -3.98
N PHE A 652 27.34 -4.19 -5.15
CA PHE A 652 27.31 -3.03 -6.03
C PHE A 652 26.56 -1.84 -5.42
N ILE A 653 25.39 -2.08 -4.81
CA ILE A 653 24.63 -1.02 -4.13
C ILE A 653 25.44 -0.45 -2.96
N ALA A 654 26.08 -1.31 -2.16
CA ALA A 654 26.92 -0.87 -1.05
C ALA A 654 28.10 -0.04 -1.57
N ARG A 655 28.74 -0.46 -2.66
CA ARG A 655 29.82 0.29 -3.30
C ARG A 655 29.37 1.67 -3.78
N GLU A 656 28.28 1.74 -4.55
CA GLU A 656 27.72 3.02 -5.03
C GLU A 656 27.33 3.92 -3.85
N THR A 657 26.73 3.36 -2.80
CA THR A 657 26.37 4.10 -1.58
C THR A 657 27.62 4.71 -0.93
N ARG A 658 28.70 3.93 -0.78
CA ARG A 658 29.98 4.43 -0.21
C ARG A 658 30.63 5.49 -1.09
N GLU A 659 30.59 5.32 -2.42
CA GLU A 659 31.09 6.32 -3.38
C GLU A 659 30.32 7.65 -3.25
N LEU A 660 29.00 7.59 -3.11
CA LEU A 660 28.16 8.78 -2.89
C LEU A 660 28.40 9.42 -1.51
N MET A 661 28.52 8.62 -0.46
CA MET A 661 28.88 9.10 0.89
C MET A 661 30.23 9.84 0.88
N ALA A 662 31.24 9.28 0.20
CA ALA A 662 32.55 9.90 0.04
C ALA A 662 32.45 11.26 -0.67
N GLN A 663 31.67 11.34 -1.76
CA GLN A 663 31.42 12.59 -2.50
C GLN A 663 30.69 13.63 -1.64
N LEU A 664 29.84 13.20 -0.71
CA LEU A 664 29.13 14.07 0.22
C LEU A 664 29.95 14.48 1.45
N GLY A 665 31.14 13.90 1.63
CA GLY A 665 31.98 14.16 2.79
C GLY A 665 31.52 13.47 4.07
N VAL A 666 30.76 12.37 3.94
CA VAL A 666 30.15 11.66 5.07
C VAL A 666 30.76 10.28 5.23
N THR A 667 31.27 9.95 6.41
CA THR A 667 31.94 8.66 6.67
C THR A 667 31.02 7.59 7.25
N ARG A 668 29.92 7.97 7.90
CA ARG A 668 28.91 7.04 8.45
C ARG A 668 27.53 7.36 7.91
N LEU A 669 26.76 6.33 7.54
CA LEU A 669 25.44 6.50 6.92
C LEU A 669 24.46 7.25 7.82
N VAL A 670 24.55 7.03 9.14
CA VAL A 670 23.67 7.71 10.10
C VAL A 670 23.90 9.23 10.17
N ASP A 671 25.06 9.71 9.75
CA ASP A 671 25.36 11.15 9.72
C ASP A 671 24.68 11.86 8.53
N LEU A 672 24.10 11.10 7.59
CA LEU A 672 23.19 11.64 6.57
C LEU A 672 21.80 11.93 7.14
N ILE A 673 21.39 11.28 8.23
CA ILE A 673 20.01 11.33 8.71
C ILE A 673 19.67 12.75 9.18
N GLY A 674 18.68 13.37 8.53
CA GLY A 674 18.29 14.75 8.79
C GLY A 674 19.10 15.81 8.04
N ARG A 675 20.11 15.43 7.24
CA ARG A 675 20.88 16.34 6.38
C ARG A 675 20.12 16.71 5.10
N THR A 676 18.91 17.25 5.26
CA THR A 676 18.05 17.64 4.14
C THR A 676 18.64 18.78 3.30
N ASP A 677 19.63 19.50 3.85
CA ASP A 677 20.48 20.46 3.12
C ASP A 677 21.25 19.83 1.94
N LEU A 678 21.50 18.52 1.98
CA LEU A 678 22.14 17.77 0.90
C LEU A 678 21.19 17.40 -0.24
N LEU A 679 19.91 17.74 -0.13
CA LEU A 679 18.91 17.55 -1.18
C LEU A 679 18.44 18.89 -1.73
N LYS A 680 18.30 18.95 -3.04
CA LYS A 680 17.74 20.10 -3.75
C LYS A 680 16.56 19.66 -4.61
N GLU A 681 15.44 20.36 -4.49
CA GLU A 681 14.31 20.19 -5.39
C GLU A 681 14.69 20.59 -6.82
N LEU A 682 14.36 19.73 -7.78
CA LEU A 682 14.57 19.95 -9.21
C LEU A 682 13.28 20.41 -9.87
N ASP A 683 13.44 21.21 -10.93
CA ASP A 683 12.32 21.55 -11.79
C ASP A 683 11.73 20.31 -12.48
N GLY A 684 10.40 20.29 -12.58
CA GLY A 684 9.69 19.27 -13.34
C GLY A 684 9.90 19.37 -14.86
N PHE A 685 9.79 18.23 -15.55
CA PHE A 685 9.84 18.15 -17.01
C PHE A 685 8.51 18.50 -17.69
N THR A 686 7.40 18.43 -16.96
CA THR A 686 6.07 18.80 -17.45
C THR A 686 5.48 19.94 -16.62
N ALA A 687 4.52 20.69 -17.18
CA ALA A 687 3.84 21.78 -16.47
C ALA A 687 3.20 21.31 -15.14
N LYS A 688 2.69 20.07 -15.10
CA LYS A 688 2.12 19.46 -13.88
C LYS A 688 3.20 19.19 -12.81
N GLN A 689 4.38 18.75 -13.24
CA GLN A 689 5.50 18.45 -12.34
C GLN A 689 6.14 19.73 -11.77
N GLN A 690 6.18 20.81 -12.55
CA GLN A 690 6.73 22.12 -12.13
C GLN A 690 5.91 22.80 -11.02
N LYS A 691 4.67 22.36 -10.81
CA LYS A 691 3.77 22.86 -9.77
C LYS A 691 3.78 22.01 -8.51
N LEU A 692 4.65 21.01 -8.43
CA LEU A 692 4.88 20.27 -7.20
C LEU A 692 5.67 21.15 -6.22
N ALA A 693 5.34 21.04 -4.94
CA ALA A 693 6.02 21.71 -3.84
C ALA A 693 6.64 20.65 -2.92
N LEU A 694 7.84 20.19 -3.25
CA LEU A 694 8.55 19.15 -2.51
C LEU A 694 9.46 19.72 -1.41
N SER A 695 9.68 21.03 -1.37
CA SER A 695 10.43 21.72 -0.32
C SER A 695 9.97 21.37 1.10
N LYS A 696 8.67 21.14 1.32
CA LYS A 696 8.11 20.69 2.61
C LYS A 696 8.66 19.33 3.07
N LEU A 697 9.12 18.48 2.14
CA LEU A 697 9.77 17.21 2.47
C LEU A 697 11.20 17.39 2.98
N LEU A 698 11.78 18.57 2.76
CA LEU A 698 13.16 18.89 3.11
C LEU A 698 13.27 19.71 4.40
N GLU A 699 12.16 19.86 5.15
CA GLU A 699 12.16 20.48 6.47
C GLU A 699 12.83 19.54 7.49
N THR A 700 13.93 20.01 8.08
CA THR A 700 14.64 19.28 9.14
C THR A 700 13.90 19.36 10.46
N ALA A 701 13.62 18.21 11.08
CA ALA A 701 13.09 18.17 12.43
C ALA A 701 14.21 18.38 13.46
N GLU A 702 14.00 19.23 14.45
CA GLU A 702 14.95 19.43 15.55
C GLU A 702 14.66 18.46 16.71
N PRO A 703 15.66 17.68 17.17
CA PRO A 703 15.46 16.78 18.30
C PRO A 703 15.40 17.54 19.61
N HIS A 704 14.72 16.96 20.61
CA HIS A 704 14.77 17.49 21.97
C HIS A 704 16.20 17.41 22.50
N ALA A 705 16.54 18.31 23.43
CA ALA A 705 17.87 18.34 24.05
C ALA A 705 18.31 16.94 24.55
N GLY A 706 19.51 16.52 24.14
CA GLY A 706 20.10 15.23 24.50
C GLY A 706 19.59 14.01 23.72
N LYS A 707 18.64 14.16 22.78
CA LYS A 707 18.13 13.05 21.95
C LYS A 707 18.72 13.08 20.53
N ALA A 708 18.89 11.91 19.93
CA ALA A 708 19.39 11.75 18.57
C ALA A 708 18.26 11.73 17.51
N LEU A 709 18.61 12.01 16.25
CA LEU A 709 17.74 11.91 15.06
C LEU A 709 17.62 10.48 14.51
N TYR A 710 18.37 9.55 15.07
CA TYR A 710 18.42 8.14 14.69
C TYR A 710 18.48 7.25 15.92
N CYS A 711 18.30 5.93 15.77
CA CYS A 711 18.25 4.98 16.87
C CYS A 711 19.60 4.88 17.61
N THR A 712 19.62 5.21 18.91
CA THR A 712 20.78 5.09 19.80
C THR A 712 20.49 4.29 21.06
N GLU A 713 19.22 4.03 21.36
CA GLU A 713 18.76 3.34 22.57
C GLU A 713 17.80 2.19 22.24
N ASN A 714 17.69 1.22 23.16
CA ASN A 714 16.70 0.15 23.08
C ASN A 714 15.33 0.63 23.59
N ASN A 715 14.25 -0.07 23.24
CA ASN A 715 12.89 0.25 23.65
C ASN A 715 12.26 -0.86 24.51
N PRO A 716 12.66 -1.01 25.79
CA PRO A 716 12.14 -2.06 26.64
C PRO A 716 10.66 -1.82 26.98
N PRO A 717 9.85 -2.89 27.11
CA PRO A 717 8.48 -2.77 27.58
C PRO A 717 8.42 -2.30 29.03
N PHE A 718 7.32 -1.64 29.42
CA PHE A 718 7.08 -1.24 30.81
C PHE A 718 6.86 -2.44 31.73
N ASP A 719 6.14 -3.45 31.25
CA ASP A 719 5.96 -4.70 31.98
C ASP A 719 7.17 -5.61 31.76
N ASN A 720 7.76 -6.06 32.86
CA ASN A 720 8.95 -6.89 32.87
C ASN A 720 8.64 -8.40 32.79
N GLY A 721 7.37 -8.80 32.83
CA GLY A 721 6.98 -10.23 32.77
C GLY A 721 7.50 -11.03 33.97
N LEU A 722 7.41 -10.48 35.19
CA LEU A 722 8.04 -11.06 36.38
C LEU A 722 7.64 -12.52 36.64
N LEU A 723 6.35 -12.85 36.47
CA LEU A 723 5.88 -14.23 36.64
C LEU A 723 6.44 -15.18 35.57
N ASN A 724 6.56 -14.72 34.32
CA ASN A 724 7.22 -15.48 33.25
C ASN A 724 8.69 -15.75 33.57
N ALA A 725 9.40 -14.74 34.07
CA ALA A 725 10.80 -14.87 34.47
C ALA A 725 10.96 -15.85 35.63
N GLN A 726 10.10 -15.77 36.64
CA GLN A 726 10.10 -16.69 37.80
C GLN A 726 9.81 -18.13 37.37
N LEU A 727 8.79 -18.36 36.53
CA LEU A 727 8.45 -19.67 36.01
C LEU A 727 9.61 -20.26 35.19
N LEU A 728 10.20 -19.48 34.28
CA LEU A 728 11.34 -19.92 33.49
C LEU A 728 12.53 -20.28 34.38
N GLN A 729 12.85 -19.45 35.38
CA GLN A 729 13.96 -19.69 36.29
C GLN A 729 13.79 -21.03 37.05
N GLN A 730 12.59 -21.34 37.52
CA GLN A 730 12.31 -22.58 38.25
C GLN A 730 12.24 -23.81 37.34
N ALA A 731 11.71 -23.66 36.13
CA ALA A 731 11.52 -24.76 35.19
C ALA A 731 12.78 -25.12 34.39
N LYS A 732 13.70 -24.17 34.19
CA LYS A 732 14.88 -24.33 33.33
C LYS A 732 15.70 -25.60 33.60
N PRO A 733 16.07 -25.97 34.85
CA PRO A 733 16.84 -27.20 35.10
C PRO A 733 16.13 -28.46 34.61
N PHE A 734 14.80 -28.52 34.78
CA PHE A 734 13.99 -29.66 34.36
C PHE A 734 13.80 -29.72 32.85
N VAL A 735 13.70 -28.57 32.19
CA VAL A 735 13.72 -28.50 30.72
C VAL A 735 15.06 -29.02 30.19
N ASP A 736 16.18 -28.57 30.76
CA ASP A 736 17.52 -28.95 30.31
C ASP A 736 17.74 -30.47 30.45
N GLU A 737 17.27 -31.06 31.55
CA GLU A 737 17.39 -32.50 31.85
C GLU A 737 16.28 -33.38 31.25
N ARG A 738 15.31 -32.80 30.53
CA ARG A 738 14.09 -33.48 30.04
C ARG A 738 13.36 -34.25 31.14
N GLN A 739 13.09 -33.57 32.25
CA GLN A 739 12.35 -34.13 33.38
C GLN A 739 11.00 -33.45 33.54
N SER A 740 9.97 -34.26 33.75
CA SER A 740 8.65 -33.75 34.11
C SER A 740 8.69 -33.04 35.46
N LYS A 741 8.05 -31.88 35.56
CA LYS A 741 7.93 -31.14 36.83
C LYS A 741 6.60 -30.41 36.91
N THR A 742 6.07 -30.30 38.12
CA THR A 742 4.86 -29.52 38.41
C THR A 742 5.20 -28.32 39.29
N PHE A 743 4.65 -27.15 38.93
CA PHE A 743 4.75 -25.89 39.65
C PHE A 743 3.36 -25.31 39.93
N TRP A 744 3.27 -24.44 40.93
CA TRP A 744 2.04 -23.77 41.37
C TRP A 744 2.31 -22.28 41.53
N PHE A 745 1.49 -21.43 40.93
CA PHE A 745 1.65 -19.97 40.99
C PHE A 745 0.31 -19.26 41.20
N ASP A 746 0.35 -18.14 41.92
CA ASP A 746 -0.79 -17.22 41.97
C ASP A 746 -0.76 -16.34 40.71
N ILE A 747 -1.84 -16.38 39.91
CA ILE A 747 -1.97 -15.59 38.67
C ILE A 747 -2.98 -14.47 38.87
N ARG A 748 -2.64 -13.26 38.41
CA ARG A 748 -3.51 -12.08 38.36
C ARG A 748 -3.72 -11.65 36.92
N ASN A 749 -4.72 -10.79 36.68
CA ASN A 749 -4.97 -10.22 35.36
C ASN A 749 -3.81 -9.34 34.82
N THR A 750 -2.92 -8.87 35.71
CA THR A 750 -1.69 -8.15 35.35
C THR A 750 -0.58 -9.06 34.84
N ASP A 751 -0.66 -10.37 35.12
CA ASP A 751 0.33 -11.34 34.67
C ASP A 751 -0.02 -11.82 33.26
N ARG A 752 0.63 -11.23 32.26
CA ARG A 752 0.31 -11.43 30.86
C ARG A 752 1.21 -12.48 30.23
N SER A 753 0.66 -13.23 29.27
CA SER A 753 1.41 -14.18 28.45
C SER A 753 2.16 -15.25 29.27
N VAL A 754 1.60 -15.67 30.41
CA VAL A 754 2.24 -16.62 31.33
C VAL A 754 2.57 -17.92 30.61
N GLY A 755 3.83 -18.32 30.67
CA GLY A 755 4.37 -19.51 29.98
C GLY A 755 5.05 -19.21 28.65
N ALA A 756 4.91 -18.01 28.08
CA ALA A 756 5.52 -17.65 26.80
C ALA A 756 7.06 -17.80 26.82
N SER A 757 7.73 -17.26 27.84
CA SER A 757 9.19 -17.33 27.96
C SER A 757 9.70 -18.74 28.18
N LEU A 758 8.93 -19.56 28.91
CA LEU A 758 9.22 -20.99 29.05
C LEU A 758 9.03 -21.74 27.72
N SER A 759 7.97 -21.45 26.97
CA SER A 759 7.72 -22.04 25.66
C SER A 759 8.84 -21.71 24.67
N GLY A 760 9.28 -20.44 24.63
CA GLY A 760 10.44 -20.02 23.84
C GLY A 760 11.70 -20.77 24.22
N TYR A 761 11.99 -20.88 25.52
CA TYR A 761 13.15 -21.62 26.01
C TYR A 761 13.13 -23.11 25.66
N ILE A 762 11.97 -23.77 25.80
CA ILE A 762 11.80 -25.17 25.39
C ILE A 762 12.05 -25.33 23.89
N ALA A 763 11.47 -24.45 23.07
CA ALA A 763 11.61 -24.52 21.62
C ALA A 763 13.04 -24.24 21.15
N GLN A 764 13.75 -23.33 21.82
CA GLN A 764 15.16 -23.06 21.55
C GLN A 764 16.04 -24.28 21.85
N THR A 765 15.77 -24.98 22.94
CA THR A 765 16.61 -26.09 23.43
C THR A 765 16.26 -27.42 22.77
N HIS A 766 14.97 -27.71 22.57
CA HIS A 766 14.46 -29.03 22.16
C HIS A 766 13.53 -29.00 20.93
N GLY A 767 13.29 -27.83 20.34
CA GLY A 767 12.29 -27.67 19.27
C GLY A 767 10.85 -27.79 19.78
N ASP A 768 9.88 -27.72 18.85
CA ASP A 768 8.45 -27.61 19.20
C ASP A 768 7.87 -28.84 19.92
N GLN A 769 8.46 -30.04 19.76
CA GLN A 769 7.92 -31.30 20.28
C GLN A 769 8.89 -32.07 21.18
N GLY A 770 10.11 -31.57 21.40
CA GLY A 770 11.18 -32.34 22.05
C GLY A 770 10.98 -32.59 23.55
N LEU A 771 9.98 -31.96 24.18
CA LEU A 771 9.62 -32.15 25.59
C LEU A 771 8.22 -32.76 25.78
N ALA A 772 7.58 -33.25 24.72
CA ALA A 772 6.21 -33.78 24.79
C ALA A 772 6.05 -35.00 25.72
N ALA A 773 7.11 -35.81 25.87
CA ALA A 773 7.13 -36.97 26.77
C ALA A 773 7.36 -36.60 28.25
N ASP A 774 7.99 -35.45 28.51
CA ASP A 774 8.46 -35.04 29.84
C ASP A 774 7.92 -33.64 30.21
N PRO A 775 6.60 -33.46 30.30
CA PRO A 775 5.99 -32.14 30.34
C PRO A 775 6.28 -31.37 31.63
N ILE A 776 6.48 -30.06 31.47
CA ILE A 776 6.35 -29.08 32.55
C ILE A 776 4.87 -28.72 32.72
N LYS A 777 4.35 -28.85 33.93
CA LYS A 777 2.98 -28.47 34.30
C LYS A 777 3.05 -27.28 35.26
N ALA A 778 2.34 -26.21 34.95
CA ALA A 778 2.18 -25.05 35.84
C ALA A 778 0.68 -24.85 36.09
N TYR A 779 0.30 -24.80 37.36
CA TYR A 779 -1.09 -24.61 37.82
C TYR A 779 -1.27 -23.25 38.46
#